data_AF-A0A842T4W4-F1
#
_entry.id   AF-A0A842T4W4-F1
#
_cell.length_a   1.000
_cell.length_b   1.000
_cell.length_c   1.000
_cell.angle_alpha   90.00
_cell.angle_beta   90.00
_cell.angle_gamma   90.00
#
_symmetry.space_group_name_H-M   'P 1'
#
loop_
_entity.id
_entity.type
_entity.pdbx_description
1 polymer ?
#
loop_
_entity_poly.entity_id
_entity_poly.type
_entity_poly.pdbx_seq_one_letter_code
_entity_poly.pdbx_strand_id
1 'polypeptide(L)'
;MNRNRKFMFGIIAIIIIAIPTGVLSWMFLFRESPSNDDQLDPKYADLSISTHSLEKDNLTFTVQNQGEKNAAGIEILVEIYSLSLILYNNSLSPLDLETNELFQISINLTDYHLYLLERFSYLITISIDPENVIEEGSEANNLLIVDYIFVQEGVFYPNTYANNSTIGNLAYAVHFNETDIFIEDSLNILNGYINGYSIANSTILNNSILLNNQTKISFALYGNQNLTLNNIWNTSINLMLFDNSSVSLYNSSIYDLRSFGNNSIHINNSTLKFCITSGTEKDKNKVITKNNTYIEQFMILVSSELEIESSSINTLMVQPTTNFNEMKGYEITGEITDSMINSFAGLGKSEFLIDSTNISSANLMGSSKVTFHKCLLSSLSAVFSSKAIVNESEISNKLTYGLTISSGSVNVTNGEIEGDYLNTTELINSNVSDSSYDFITVNGTGQLSITNFSCNILLYDAAKLVLNEANINSSATYTCYLQDNSELFGNNCSFESLLAYGESIIKLENGSIVNMAILNTSNLVDIENSSISQLILISDNRNGETSRFTYCTIDQLFAYPHHKVNLTNSTINNLYEGFILGSGDIDIDPSGISGAGNSVNYITLEDTTCYNRSTKYLTIKDDINVSINNIYRGLVIHIDNGTLHVFNSTISSLQMKFDSIATLNNCSFEDIENGFSHLALIFGMGNTLITCCDNSKVIICNNTKISNQYFGIQMFEFSEILIEDSQVKIVDIYNGAKLNALNSEISQIIVYAYRPEGYSVTLNNSTLQNLITFSWNFTKTGETNMFTGAIFMNI
;
A
#
# COMPACT_ATOMS: atom_id res chain seq x y z
N MET A 1 -29.15 -6.02 -17.92
CA MET A 1 -29.08 -4.98 -16.86
C MET A 1 -29.95 -5.46 -15.70
N ASN A 2 -29.52 -5.72 -14.47
CA ASN A 2 -28.50 -5.07 -13.64
C ASN A 2 -27.58 -6.12 -12.93
N ARG A 3 -26.73 -6.76 -13.74
CA ARG A 3 -25.68 -7.73 -13.38
C ARG A 3 -24.30 -7.05 -13.21
N ASN A 4 -24.18 -5.80 -13.70
CA ASN A 4 -22.92 -5.04 -13.76
C ASN A 4 -22.58 -4.26 -12.47
N ARG A 5 -23.53 -4.03 -11.55
CA ARG A 5 -23.29 -3.40 -10.23
C ARG A 5 -22.91 -4.41 -9.13
N LYS A 6 -23.33 -5.68 -9.23
CA LYS A 6 -22.93 -6.76 -8.31
C LYS A 6 -21.48 -7.23 -8.58
N PHE A 7 -21.06 -7.19 -9.84
CA PHE A 7 -19.67 -7.36 -10.30
C PHE A 7 -18.72 -6.28 -9.74
N MET A 8 -19.14 -5.01 -9.64
CA MET A 8 -18.35 -3.91 -9.04
C MET A 8 -18.11 -4.04 -7.51
N PHE A 9 -19.05 -4.63 -6.75
CA PHE A 9 -18.92 -4.81 -5.29
C PHE A 9 -18.02 -6.00 -4.89
N GLY A 10 -17.98 -7.08 -5.69
CA GLY A 10 -16.96 -8.12 -5.55
C GLY A 10 -15.56 -7.64 -5.97
N ILE A 11 -15.50 -6.72 -6.92
CA ILE A 11 -14.25 -6.12 -7.42
C ILE A 11 -13.66 -5.11 -6.40
N ILE A 12 -14.44 -4.26 -5.73
CA ILE A 12 -13.93 -3.33 -4.69
C ILE A 12 -13.53 -4.05 -3.39
N ALA A 13 -14.21 -5.13 -3.02
CA ALA A 13 -13.87 -5.90 -1.82
C ALA A 13 -12.56 -6.70 -1.98
N ILE A 14 -12.21 -7.14 -3.20
CA ILE A 14 -10.90 -7.75 -3.53
C ILE A 14 -9.79 -6.69 -3.62
N ILE A 15 -10.11 -5.48 -4.09
CA ILE A 15 -9.14 -4.38 -4.26
C ILE A 15 -8.59 -3.85 -2.90
N ILE A 16 -9.31 -4.06 -1.80
CA ILE A 16 -8.97 -3.53 -0.45
C ILE A 16 -8.19 -4.52 0.45
N ILE A 17 -8.21 -5.83 0.15
CA ILE A 17 -7.96 -6.87 1.17
C ILE A 17 -6.52 -7.43 1.26
N ALA A 18 -5.61 -7.11 0.35
CA ALA A 18 -4.24 -7.67 0.42
C ALA A 18 -3.17 -6.69 -0.08
N ILE A 19 -3.15 -5.45 0.42
CA ILE A 19 -1.97 -4.57 0.31
C ILE A 19 -0.84 -5.26 1.09
N PRO A 20 0.21 -5.79 0.44
CA PRO A 20 1.20 -6.60 1.11
C PRO A 20 2.48 -5.81 1.23
N THR A 21 2.75 -5.34 2.43
CA THR A 21 4.10 -4.96 2.87
C THR A 21 4.12 -5.10 4.39
N GLY A 22 4.06 -6.34 4.88
CA GLY A 22 4.01 -6.60 6.31
C GLY A 22 4.64 -7.92 6.76
N VAL A 23 5.62 -8.45 6.02
CA VAL A 23 6.30 -9.72 6.39
C VAL A 23 7.68 -9.49 7.04
N LEU A 24 8.02 -8.27 7.47
CA LEU A 24 9.34 -8.01 8.08
C LEU A 24 9.35 -7.24 9.42
N SER A 25 8.28 -7.21 10.20
CA SER A 25 8.28 -6.53 11.51
C SER A 25 7.93 -7.40 12.73
N TRP A 26 7.81 -8.73 12.59
CA TRP A 26 7.44 -9.63 13.71
C TRP A 26 8.57 -10.51 14.28
N MET A 27 9.84 -10.28 13.92
CA MET A 27 10.97 -11.07 14.45
C MET A 27 11.82 -10.40 15.56
N PHE A 28 11.36 -9.32 16.20
CA PHE A 28 12.14 -8.69 17.29
C PHE A 28 11.44 -8.52 18.65
N LEU A 29 10.26 -9.11 18.91
CA LEU A 29 9.53 -8.85 20.16
C LEU A 29 9.18 -10.06 21.06
N PHE A 30 9.75 -11.24 20.80
CA PHE A 30 9.62 -12.38 21.73
C PHE A 30 10.96 -13.08 21.99
N ARG A 31 11.83 -12.44 22.77
CA ARG A 31 12.60 -13.18 23.77
C ARG A 31 11.70 -13.30 24.99
N GLU A 32 11.21 -14.51 25.25
CA GLU A 32 10.65 -14.84 26.55
C GLU A 32 11.69 -14.50 27.63
N SER A 33 11.30 -13.70 28.61
CA SER A 33 12.09 -13.53 29.83
C SER A 33 12.23 -14.90 30.51
N PRO A 34 13.45 -15.34 30.87
CA PRO A 34 13.60 -16.55 31.66
C PRO A 34 12.88 -16.40 33.01
N SER A 35 12.33 -17.51 33.47
CA SER A 35 11.55 -17.64 34.70
C SER A 35 12.35 -17.23 35.95
N ASN A 36 11.71 -16.42 36.80
CA ASN A 36 12.10 -16.19 38.20
C ASN A 36 12.09 -17.51 38.99
N ASP A 37 13.27 -18.00 39.37
CA ASP A 37 13.54 -18.56 40.70
C ASP A 37 15.02 -19.00 40.80
N ASP A 38 15.84 -18.20 41.48
CA ASP A 38 16.76 -18.69 42.51
C ASP A 38 17.32 -17.52 43.34
N GLN A 39 17.47 -17.77 44.64
CA GLN A 39 17.71 -16.78 45.70
C GLN A 39 19.15 -16.24 45.76
N LEU A 40 19.25 -14.96 46.19
CA LEU A 40 20.31 -14.31 46.98
C LEU A 40 21.68 -14.07 46.31
N ASP A 41 21.68 -12.97 45.54
CA ASP A 41 22.66 -11.87 45.44
C ASP A 41 24.14 -12.20 45.11
N PRO A 42 24.62 -11.63 44.00
CA PRO A 42 25.60 -10.57 44.17
C PRO A 42 25.21 -9.33 43.35
N LYS A 43 25.20 -8.17 44.00
CA LYS A 43 25.37 -6.83 43.41
C LYS A 43 25.98 -6.87 41.99
N TYR A 44 25.12 -6.85 40.98
CA TYR A 44 25.52 -6.79 39.58
C TYR A 44 25.70 -5.33 39.16
N ALA A 45 26.48 -5.10 38.10
CA ALA A 45 26.31 -3.87 37.34
C ALA A 45 24.97 -3.99 36.58
N ASP A 46 24.33 -2.87 36.28
CA ASP A 46 23.11 -2.86 35.48
C ASP A 46 23.20 -1.60 34.64
N LEU A 47 23.52 -1.76 33.37
CA LEU A 47 23.75 -0.68 32.42
C LEU A 47 22.42 -0.36 31.74
N SER A 48 22.22 0.93 31.46
CA SER A 48 21.01 1.38 30.79
C SER A 48 21.25 2.69 30.06
N ILE A 49 20.45 2.91 29.02
CA ILE A 49 20.37 4.20 28.34
C ILE A 49 19.19 4.97 28.93
N SER A 50 19.46 5.91 29.83
CA SER A 50 18.43 6.53 30.67
C SER A 50 17.67 7.66 29.96
N THR A 51 18.31 8.36 29.03
CA THR A 51 17.72 9.49 28.27
C THR A 51 18.41 9.66 26.91
N HIS A 52 17.67 10.15 25.91
CA HIS A 52 18.24 10.61 24.64
C HIS A 52 17.51 11.86 24.10
N SER A 53 18.20 12.66 23.30
CA SER A 53 17.65 13.78 22.53
C SER A 53 18.36 13.91 21.20
N LEU A 54 17.64 14.29 20.15
CA LEU A 54 18.19 14.57 18.83
C LEU A 54 17.79 15.99 18.43
N GLU A 55 18.71 16.94 18.58
CA GLU A 55 18.48 18.35 18.26
C GLU A 55 19.56 18.87 17.33
N LYS A 56 19.15 19.41 16.16
CA LYS A 56 20.06 20.00 15.15
C LYS A 56 21.24 19.09 14.78
N ASP A 57 20.91 17.87 14.39
CA ASP A 57 21.88 16.82 14.02
C ASP A 57 22.85 16.44 15.16
N ASN A 58 22.57 16.81 16.41
CA ASN A 58 23.34 16.38 17.57
C ASN A 58 22.52 15.37 18.37
N LEU A 59 22.94 14.11 18.33
CA LEU A 59 22.36 13.04 19.14
C LEU A 59 23.06 13.02 20.49
N THR A 60 22.33 13.29 21.57
CA THR A 60 22.84 13.10 22.93
C THR A 60 22.11 11.96 23.61
N PHE A 61 22.85 11.12 24.33
CA PHE A 61 22.27 10.05 25.13
C PHE A 61 23.09 9.83 26.40
N THR A 62 22.44 9.33 27.45
CA THR A 62 23.07 9.13 28.75
C THR A 62 23.12 7.64 29.08
N VAL A 63 24.32 7.14 29.33
CA VAL A 63 24.54 5.80 29.86
C VAL A 63 24.59 5.87 31.38
N GLN A 64 23.93 4.94 32.05
CA GLN A 64 23.86 4.86 33.51
C GLN A 64 24.20 3.45 33.97
N ASN A 65 25.00 3.34 35.03
CA ASN A 65 25.07 2.10 35.81
C ASN A 65 24.09 2.19 37.00
N GLN A 66 22.90 1.64 36.84
CA GLN A 66 21.85 1.58 37.87
C GLN A 66 22.02 0.38 38.83
N GLY A 67 23.06 -0.43 38.62
CA GLY A 67 23.36 -1.61 39.42
C GLY A 67 24.01 -1.27 40.76
N GLU A 68 24.41 -2.30 41.51
CA GLU A 68 25.04 -2.15 42.83
C GLU A 68 26.57 -2.39 42.80
N LYS A 69 27.15 -2.53 41.62
CA LYS A 69 28.59 -2.78 41.40
C LYS A 69 29.12 -1.94 40.25
N ASN A 70 30.37 -1.49 40.38
CA ASN A 70 31.06 -0.76 39.32
C ASN A 70 31.24 -1.65 38.08
N ALA A 71 30.97 -1.08 36.91
CA ALA A 71 31.24 -1.68 35.61
C ALA A 71 32.53 -1.07 35.05
N ALA A 72 33.44 -1.91 34.56
CA ALA A 72 34.69 -1.47 33.97
C ALA A 72 34.87 -2.12 32.61
N GLY A 73 35.44 -1.39 31.66
CA GLY A 73 35.65 -1.91 30.31
C GLY A 73 34.42 -1.87 29.40
N ILE A 74 33.43 -1.01 29.67
CA ILE A 74 32.17 -0.96 28.93
C ILE A 74 32.43 -0.49 27.49
N GLU A 75 32.11 -1.34 26.52
CA GLU A 75 32.11 -0.97 25.10
C GLU A 75 30.77 -0.33 24.72
N ILE A 76 30.81 0.73 23.92
CA ILE A 76 29.61 1.36 23.39
C ILE A 76 29.73 1.40 21.87
N LEU A 77 28.80 0.75 21.20
CA LEU A 77 28.71 0.68 19.75
C LEU A 77 27.56 1.57 19.28
N VAL A 78 27.86 2.49 18.35
CA VAL A 78 26.82 3.27 17.65
C VAL A 78 26.91 3.00 16.15
N GLU A 79 25.81 2.50 15.60
CA GLU A 79 25.66 2.17 14.20
C GLU A 79 24.60 3.07 13.57
N ILE A 80 24.97 3.81 12.52
CA ILE A 80 24.03 4.53 11.68
C ILE A 80 23.82 3.67 10.43
N TYR A 81 22.62 3.10 10.26
CA TYR A 81 22.35 2.29 9.08
C TYR A 81 21.02 2.61 8.39
N SER A 82 21.01 2.31 7.09
CA SER A 82 19.81 2.07 6.30
C SER A 82 19.66 0.57 6.06
N LEU A 83 18.68 0.14 5.26
CA LEU A 83 18.48 -1.26 4.88
C LEU A 83 19.72 -1.94 4.24
N SER A 84 20.76 -1.19 3.83
CA SER A 84 21.91 -1.75 3.10
C SER A 84 23.28 -1.11 3.40
N LEU A 85 23.39 -0.20 4.37
CA LEU A 85 24.61 0.58 4.56
C LEU A 85 24.91 0.83 6.04
N ILE A 86 26.07 0.39 6.54
CA ILE A 86 26.60 0.75 7.86
C ILE A 86 27.58 1.91 7.66
N LEU A 87 27.22 3.11 8.14
CA LEU A 87 27.99 4.34 7.89
C LEU A 87 29.03 4.65 8.96
N TYR A 88 28.87 4.10 10.16
CA TYR A 88 29.73 4.40 11.30
C TYR A 88 29.75 3.25 12.29
N ASN A 89 30.94 2.95 12.79
CA ASN A 89 31.19 2.12 13.97
C ASN A 89 32.32 2.83 14.72
N ASN A 90 32.02 3.32 15.93
CA ASN A 90 33.04 3.84 16.82
C ASN A 90 32.83 3.20 18.17
N SER A 91 33.55 2.11 18.41
CA SER A 91 33.79 1.65 19.77
C SER A 91 34.50 2.78 20.51
N LEU A 92 33.75 3.48 21.37
CA LEU A 92 34.38 4.39 22.33
C LEU A 92 35.33 3.56 23.19
N SER A 93 36.48 4.16 23.55
CA SER A 93 37.43 3.51 24.47
C SER A 93 36.70 3.05 25.74
N PRO A 94 37.11 1.91 26.33
CA PRO A 94 36.40 1.29 27.44
C PRO A 94 36.04 2.32 28.52
N LEU A 95 34.74 2.45 28.77
CA LEU A 95 34.18 3.34 29.77
C LEU A 95 34.08 2.58 31.11
N ASP A 96 34.49 3.21 32.20
CA ASP A 96 34.27 2.70 33.54
C ASP A 96 33.18 3.54 34.20
N LEU A 97 32.17 2.90 34.79
CA LEU A 97 31.07 3.54 35.50
C LEU A 97 30.95 2.99 36.92
N GLU A 98 31.09 3.88 37.90
CA GLU A 98 30.75 3.59 39.29
C GLU A 98 29.25 3.35 39.47
N THR A 99 28.89 2.78 40.62
CA THR A 99 27.49 2.57 41.02
C THR A 99 26.70 3.88 41.00
N ASN A 100 25.59 3.94 40.25
CA ASN A 100 24.76 5.13 40.00
C ASN A 100 25.45 6.27 39.25
N GLU A 101 26.58 6.02 38.60
CA GLU A 101 27.24 7.02 37.74
C GLU A 101 26.49 7.17 36.42
N LEU A 102 26.43 8.42 35.94
CA LEU A 102 25.84 8.82 34.67
C LEU A 102 26.93 9.37 33.77
N PHE A 103 26.95 8.93 32.52
CA PHE A 103 27.87 9.41 31.51
C PHE A 103 27.10 9.81 30.25
N GLN A 104 27.21 11.08 29.88
CA GLN A 104 26.53 11.63 28.71
C GLN A 104 27.46 11.60 27.50
N ILE A 105 26.96 11.04 26.40
CA ILE A 105 27.63 11.00 25.10
C ILE A 105 26.89 11.93 24.15
N SER A 106 27.64 12.59 23.28
CA SER A 106 27.09 13.44 22.21
C SER A 106 27.76 13.07 20.89
N ILE A 107 26.95 12.78 19.89
CA ILE A 107 27.37 12.42 18.54
C ILE A 107 26.88 13.51 17.60
N ASN A 108 27.83 14.18 16.97
CA ASN A 108 27.54 15.18 15.95
C ASN A 108 27.35 14.50 14.60
N LEU A 109 26.11 14.42 14.13
CA LEU A 109 25.77 13.74 12.88
C LEU A 109 26.17 14.54 11.63
N THR A 110 26.62 15.80 11.78
CA THR A 110 27.13 16.60 10.66
C THR A 110 28.32 15.97 9.96
N ASP A 111 29.12 15.20 10.70
CA ASP A 111 30.31 14.54 10.16
C ASP A 111 29.96 13.46 9.11
N TYR A 112 28.70 13.02 9.07
CA TYR A 112 28.21 12.03 8.13
C TYR A 112 27.40 12.62 6.97
N HIS A 113 27.18 13.93 6.92
CA HIS A 113 26.32 14.57 5.89
C HIS A 113 26.71 14.19 4.45
N LEU A 114 28.00 13.96 4.18
CA LEU A 114 28.48 13.52 2.85
C LEU A 114 28.02 12.11 2.45
N TYR A 115 27.61 11.31 3.42
CA TYR A 115 27.15 9.92 3.22
C TYR A 115 25.64 9.78 3.43
N LEU A 116 25.00 10.83 3.95
CA LEU A 116 23.57 10.87 4.19
C LEU A 116 22.87 11.50 2.98
N LEU A 117 21.70 10.96 2.69
CA LEU A 117 20.81 11.41 1.63
C LEU A 117 19.77 12.32 2.24
N GLU A 118 19.57 13.47 1.60
CA GLU A 118 18.60 14.45 2.05
C GLU A 118 17.19 13.85 2.14
N ARG A 119 16.54 14.11 3.26
CA ARG A 119 15.20 13.67 3.69
C ARG A 119 15.02 12.15 3.77
N PHE A 120 16.11 11.38 3.78
CA PHE A 120 16.08 9.93 4.01
C PHE A 120 16.07 9.58 5.51
N SER A 121 15.42 8.46 5.87
CA SER A 121 15.42 7.95 7.25
C SER A 121 16.60 7.04 7.51
N TYR A 122 17.33 7.34 8.57
CA TYR A 122 18.38 6.50 9.08
C TYR A 122 17.98 5.97 10.45
N LEU A 123 18.30 4.71 10.71
CA LEU A 123 18.17 4.12 12.04
C LEU A 123 19.53 4.22 12.71
N ILE A 124 19.58 4.89 13.86
CA ILE A 124 20.75 4.96 14.71
C ILE A 124 20.55 3.97 15.84
N THR A 125 21.34 2.91 15.87
CA THR A 125 21.34 1.92 16.94
C THR A 125 22.51 2.18 17.87
N ILE A 126 22.23 2.24 19.17
CA ILE A 126 23.22 2.39 20.24
C ILE A 126 23.14 1.14 21.09
N SER A 127 24.26 0.43 21.20
CA SER A 127 24.40 -0.80 21.99
C SER A 127 25.49 -0.61 23.04
N ILE A 128 25.20 -0.91 24.30
CA ILE A 128 26.16 -0.97 25.40
C ILE A 128 26.55 -2.43 25.61
N ASP A 129 27.83 -2.70 25.81
CA ASP A 129 28.39 -4.05 26.00
C ASP A 129 27.80 -5.09 25.02
N PRO A 130 27.89 -4.87 23.70
CA PRO A 130 27.20 -5.72 22.71
C PRO A 130 27.65 -7.19 22.71
N GLU A 131 28.81 -7.48 23.32
CA GLU A 131 29.34 -8.85 23.49
C GLU A 131 28.87 -9.50 24.81
N ASN A 132 28.13 -8.78 25.66
CA ASN A 132 27.64 -9.17 26.99
C ASN A 132 28.78 -9.73 27.87
N VAL A 133 29.89 -9.02 27.95
CA VAL A 133 31.07 -9.41 28.74
C VAL A 133 30.87 -9.09 30.22
N ILE A 134 30.04 -8.09 30.53
CA ILE A 134 29.67 -7.66 31.87
C ILE A 134 28.38 -8.40 32.25
N GLU A 135 28.41 -9.10 33.38
CA GLU A 135 27.23 -9.79 33.88
C GLU A 135 26.26 -8.78 34.51
N GLU A 136 25.06 -8.66 33.91
CA GLU A 136 24.06 -7.66 34.26
C GLU A 136 22.73 -8.25 34.75
N GLY A 137 21.94 -7.42 35.44
CA GLY A 137 20.57 -7.79 35.85
C GLY A 137 19.61 -7.90 34.66
N SER A 138 19.84 -7.16 33.56
CA SER A 138 19.00 -7.20 32.36
C SER A 138 19.71 -6.66 31.11
N GLU A 139 20.04 -7.56 30.18
CA GLU A 139 20.61 -7.23 28.86
C GLU A 139 19.68 -6.41 27.96
N ALA A 140 18.38 -6.37 28.25
CA ALA A 140 17.40 -5.69 27.40
C ALA A 140 17.51 -4.16 27.43
N ASN A 141 18.18 -3.60 28.44
CA ASN A 141 18.29 -2.15 28.65
C ASN A 141 19.51 -1.54 27.93
N ASN A 142 20.30 -2.38 27.28
CA ASN A 142 21.56 -2.02 26.63
C ASN A 142 21.39 -1.51 25.19
N LEU A 143 20.17 -1.50 24.66
CA LEU A 143 19.88 -1.14 23.27
C LEU A 143 18.94 0.07 23.18
N LEU A 144 19.32 1.07 22.37
CA LEU A 144 18.46 2.18 21.97
C LEU A 144 18.45 2.32 20.46
N ILE A 145 17.27 2.54 19.87
CA ILE A 145 17.08 2.81 18.45
C ILE A 145 16.48 4.21 18.30
N VAL A 146 17.08 5.05 17.45
CA VAL A 146 16.65 6.43 17.19
C VAL A 146 16.46 6.64 15.68
N ASP A 147 15.29 7.14 15.29
CA ASP A 147 15.04 7.59 13.91
C ASP A 147 15.70 8.95 13.66
N TYR A 148 16.52 9.04 12.61
CA TYR A 148 17.13 10.29 12.16
C TYR A 148 16.76 10.60 10.71
N ILE A 149 16.28 11.81 10.45
CA ILE A 149 16.02 12.31 9.09
C ILE A 149 17.01 13.43 8.81
N PHE A 150 17.94 13.20 7.90
CA PHE A 150 18.88 14.23 7.47
C PHE A 150 18.17 15.23 6.56
N VAL A 151 18.28 16.54 6.80
CA VAL A 151 17.71 17.56 5.91
C VAL A 151 18.77 18.59 5.60
N GLN A 152 19.15 18.72 4.33
CA GLN A 152 20.09 19.75 3.91
C GLN A 152 19.33 21.06 3.69
N GLU A 153 19.60 22.08 4.50
CA GLU A 153 19.02 23.40 4.27
C GLU A 153 19.54 23.99 2.94
N GLY A 154 18.65 24.18 1.96
CA GLY A 154 18.68 25.41 1.17
C GLY A 154 18.91 25.37 -0.34
N VAL A 155 18.90 24.24 -1.07
CA VAL A 155 18.91 24.31 -2.54
C VAL A 155 18.08 23.21 -3.24
N PHE A 156 16.92 23.59 -3.79
CA PHE A 156 16.12 22.75 -4.68
C PHE A 156 16.71 22.79 -6.10
N TYR A 157 17.39 21.72 -6.49
CA TYR A 157 17.92 21.56 -7.84
C TYR A 157 16.94 20.83 -8.76
N PRO A 158 16.92 21.11 -10.08
CA PRO A 158 16.10 20.36 -11.02
C PRO A 158 16.37 18.85 -10.93
N ASN A 159 15.32 18.04 -10.87
CA ASN A 159 15.40 16.57 -10.85
C ASN A 159 15.20 15.94 -12.23
N THR A 160 14.79 16.74 -13.22
CA THR A 160 14.46 16.29 -14.57
C THR A 160 15.24 17.10 -15.60
N TYR A 161 15.94 16.40 -16.50
CA TYR A 161 16.70 16.99 -17.60
C TYR A 161 16.29 16.33 -18.92
N ALA A 162 15.88 17.14 -19.90
CA ALA A 162 15.60 16.68 -21.25
C ALA A 162 16.46 17.42 -22.27
N ASN A 163 17.11 16.66 -23.15
CA ASN A 163 18.03 17.15 -24.16
C ASN A 163 17.65 16.62 -25.55
N ASN A 164 17.60 17.52 -26.54
CA ASN A 164 17.25 17.21 -27.94
C ASN A 164 15.98 16.33 -28.07
N SER A 165 15.03 16.49 -27.15
CA SER A 165 13.84 15.63 -27.07
C SER A 165 12.59 16.36 -27.54
N THR A 166 11.57 15.63 -27.95
CA THR A 166 10.27 16.20 -28.33
C THR A 166 9.25 15.84 -27.26
N ILE A 167 8.58 16.83 -26.68
CA ILE A 167 7.62 16.68 -25.59
C ILE A 167 6.25 17.22 -26.02
N GLY A 168 5.20 16.43 -25.87
CA GLY A 168 3.82 16.82 -26.18
C GLY A 168 3.28 17.85 -25.18
N ASN A 169 2.97 17.39 -23.97
CA ASN A 169 2.46 18.19 -22.85
C ASN A 169 3.49 18.22 -21.70
N LEU A 170 3.60 19.38 -21.05
CA LEU A 170 4.49 19.59 -19.92
C LEU A 170 3.71 20.06 -18.69
N ALA A 171 3.85 19.34 -17.59
CA ALA A 171 3.50 19.81 -16.26
C ALA A 171 4.75 19.78 -15.40
N TYR A 172 5.09 20.90 -14.75
CA TYR A 172 6.31 20.97 -13.96
C TYR A 172 6.10 21.57 -12.56
N ALA A 173 6.94 21.11 -11.63
CA ALA A 173 6.92 21.56 -10.26
C ALA A 173 7.73 22.85 -10.08
N VAL A 174 7.20 23.75 -9.26
CA VAL A 174 7.87 24.97 -8.80
C VAL A 174 7.82 25.03 -7.28
N HIS A 175 8.94 25.45 -6.68
CA HIS A 175 9.07 25.66 -5.24
C HIS A 175 9.37 27.13 -5.00
N PHE A 176 8.62 27.78 -4.11
CA PHE A 176 8.88 29.16 -3.70
C PHE A 176 10.04 29.19 -2.71
N ASN A 177 10.96 30.14 -2.83
CA ASN A 177 12.05 30.25 -1.84
C ASN A 177 11.56 30.94 -0.56
N GLU A 178 10.47 31.69 -0.65
CA GLU A 178 9.83 32.39 0.46
C GLU A 178 8.87 31.48 1.24
N THR A 179 8.62 31.81 2.51
CA THR A 179 7.71 31.05 3.38
C THR A 179 6.26 31.48 3.26
N ASP A 180 6.00 32.78 3.10
CA ASP A 180 4.64 33.33 3.05
C ASP A 180 4.37 33.90 1.65
N ILE A 181 3.50 33.24 0.90
CA ILE A 181 3.19 33.53 -0.49
C ILE A 181 1.75 33.98 -0.61
N PHE A 182 1.54 35.16 -1.19
CA PHE A 182 0.22 35.74 -1.43
C PHE A 182 0.10 36.10 -2.92
N ILE A 183 -0.83 35.43 -3.61
CA ILE A 183 -1.10 35.66 -5.03
C ILE A 183 -2.56 36.05 -5.17
N GLU A 184 -2.80 37.22 -5.75
CA GLU A 184 -4.12 37.82 -5.89
C GLU A 184 -4.37 38.32 -7.31
N ASP A 185 -5.63 38.16 -7.75
CA ASP A 185 -6.24 38.66 -9.00
C ASP A 185 -5.65 38.15 -10.33
N SER A 186 -4.35 37.87 -10.40
CA SER A 186 -3.68 37.40 -11.62
C SER A 186 -2.45 36.56 -11.32
N LEU A 187 -2.16 35.61 -12.21
CA LEU A 187 -0.94 34.82 -12.21
C LEU A 187 0.02 35.36 -13.26
N ASN A 188 1.16 35.90 -12.83
CA ASN A 188 2.23 36.39 -13.70
C ASN A 188 3.47 35.51 -13.55
N ILE A 189 3.83 34.82 -14.63
CA ILE A 189 4.95 33.88 -14.67
C ILE A 189 6.08 34.49 -15.50
N LEU A 190 7.24 34.65 -14.87
CA LEU A 190 8.48 35.09 -15.48
C LEU A 190 9.55 34.02 -15.28
N ASN A 191 10.64 34.07 -16.04
CA ASN A 191 11.73 33.11 -15.88
C ASN A 191 12.34 33.21 -14.47
N GLY A 192 12.14 32.18 -13.65
CA GLY A 192 12.61 32.13 -12.26
C GLY A 192 11.75 32.88 -11.24
N TYR A 193 10.60 33.46 -11.64
CA TYR A 193 9.72 34.18 -10.72
C TYR A 193 8.23 33.97 -11.00
N ILE A 194 7.41 33.93 -9.96
CA ILE A 194 5.94 33.97 -10.05
C ILE A 194 5.44 35.10 -9.14
N ASN A 195 4.70 36.06 -9.70
CA ASN A 195 4.18 37.22 -8.96
C ASN A 195 5.23 37.95 -8.10
N GLY A 196 6.51 37.92 -8.50
CA GLY A 196 7.63 38.53 -7.78
C GLY A 196 8.36 37.62 -6.79
N TYR A 197 7.82 36.44 -6.50
CA TYR A 197 8.46 35.43 -5.66
C TYR A 197 9.49 34.63 -6.45
N SER A 198 10.64 34.36 -5.85
CA SER A 198 11.70 33.57 -6.47
C SER A 198 11.34 32.08 -6.42
N ILE A 199 11.51 31.38 -7.54
CA ILE A 199 11.18 29.95 -7.63
C ILE A 199 12.36 29.09 -8.07
N ALA A 200 12.41 27.86 -7.56
CA ALA A 200 13.15 26.76 -8.16
C ALA A 200 12.25 25.96 -9.11
N ASN A 201 12.81 25.43 -10.20
CA ASN A 201 12.08 24.66 -11.21
C ASN A 201 12.62 23.22 -11.26
N SER A 202 11.74 22.22 -11.30
CA SER A 202 12.14 20.82 -11.32
C SER A 202 12.76 20.37 -12.64
N THR A 203 12.55 21.13 -13.72
CA THR A 203 12.78 20.65 -15.09
C THR A 203 13.67 21.59 -15.89
N ILE A 204 14.71 21.03 -16.50
CA ILE A 204 15.55 21.69 -17.51
C ILE A 204 15.24 21.11 -18.89
N LEU A 205 14.92 21.98 -19.84
CA LEU A 205 14.79 21.63 -21.27
C LEU A 205 15.94 22.24 -22.06
N ASN A 206 16.79 21.41 -22.65
CA ASN A 206 17.90 21.82 -23.50
C ASN A 206 17.64 21.36 -24.94
N ASN A 207 17.64 22.29 -25.90
CA ASN A 207 17.36 22.02 -27.33
C ASN A 207 16.14 21.11 -27.58
N SER A 208 15.16 21.11 -26.66
CA SER A 208 13.98 20.24 -26.71
C SER A 208 12.77 21.02 -27.20
N ILE A 209 11.87 20.36 -27.92
CA ILE A 209 10.71 20.96 -28.58
C ILE A 209 9.45 20.62 -27.79
N LEU A 210 8.64 21.64 -27.46
CA LEU A 210 7.29 21.48 -26.92
C LEU A 210 6.26 21.57 -28.06
N LEU A 211 5.48 20.51 -28.29
CA LEU A 211 4.51 20.45 -29.38
C LEU A 211 3.20 21.17 -29.04
N ASN A 212 2.74 21.09 -27.79
CA ASN A 212 1.51 21.74 -27.34
C ASN A 212 1.81 22.93 -26.41
N ASN A 213 1.02 24.00 -26.52
CA ASN A 213 1.12 25.18 -25.62
C ASN A 213 0.45 24.95 -24.25
N GLN A 214 0.02 23.73 -23.94
CA GLN A 214 -0.64 23.42 -22.66
C GLN A 214 0.41 23.06 -21.61
N THR A 215 0.86 24.09 -20.90
CA THR A 215 1.78 23.94 -19.78
C THR A 215 1.02 24.06 -18.47
N LYS A 216 1.12 23.04 -17.61
CA LYS A 216 0.57 23.07 -16.24
C LYS A 216 1.68 23.34 -15.23
N ILE A 217 1.32 23.95 -14.11
CA ILE A 217 2.28 24.29 -13.05
C ILE A 217 1.81 23.65 -11.75
N SER A 218 2.71 22.94 -11.09
CA SER A 218 2.50 22.34 -9.76
C SER A 218 3.24 23.17 -8.73
N PHE A 219 2.54 23.91 -7.88
CA PHE A 219 3.17 24.60 -6.75
C PHE A 219 3.42 23.60 -5.63
N ALA A 220 4.69 23.29 -5.38
CA ALA A 220 5.12 22.41 -4.30
C ALA A 220 5.53 23.24 -3.08
N LEU A 221 4.85 23.03 -1.95
CA LEU A 221 5.08 23.70 -0.68
C LEU A 221 5.66 22.71 0.33
N TYR A 222 6.73 23.08 1.03
CA TYR A 222 7.42 22.24 2.01
C TYR A 222 7.54 22.95 3.36
N GLY A 223 7.87 22.20 4.41
CA GLY A 223 8.16 22.75 5.72
C GLY A 223 7.01 23.58 6.26
N ASN A 224 7.24 24.86 6.56
CA ASN A 224 6.27 25.80 7.13
C ASN A 224 5.74 26.82 6.09
N GLN A 225 5.81 26.51 4.80
CA GLN A 225 5.32 27.41 3.76
C GLN A 225 3.80 27.57 3.79
N ASN A 226 3.35 28.80 3.59
CA ASN A 226 1.95 29.20 3.61
C ASN A 226 1.61 29.89 2.28
N LEU A 227 0.69 29.32 1.51
CA LEU A 227 0.20 29.90 0.27
C LEU A 227 -1.23 30.40 0.41
N THR A 228 -1.47 31.66 0.05
CA THR A 228 -2.83 32.19 -0.13
C THR A 228 -3.05 32.53 -1.60
N LEU A 229 -4.08 31.92 -2.20
CA LEU A 229 -4.60 32.29 -3.51
C LEU A 229 -5.93 33.01 -3.34
N ASN A 230 -6.02 34.25 -3.84
CA ASN A 230 -7.23 35.05 -3.82
C ASN A 230 -7.65 35.45 -5.24
N ASN A 231 -8.90 35.21 -5.62
CA ASN A 231 -9.44 35.54 -6.94
C ASN A 231 -8.65 34.91 -8.12
N ILE A 232 -8.08 33.71 -7.93
CA ILE A 232 -7.30 33.02 -8.98
C ILE A 232 -8.14 31.96 -9.66
N TRP A 233 -8.50 32.18 -10.92
CA TRP A 233 -9.31 31.27 -11.74
C TRP A 233 -8.45 30.63 -12.82
N ASN A 234 -7.66 29.61 -12.44
CA ASN A 234 -6.76 28.93 -13.37
C ASN A 234 -6.69 27.42 -13.12
N THR A 235 -7.38 26.67 -13.96
CA THR A 235 -7.39 25.19 -13.95
C THR A 235 -6.12 24.56 -14.51
N SER A 236 -5.06 25.32 -14.76
CA SER A 236 -3.71 24.78 -15.05
C SER A 236 -2.86 24.63 -13.80
N ILE A 237 -3.31 25.13 -12.64
CA ILE A 237 -2.60 25.08 -11.37
C ILE A 237 -2.94 23.78 -10.64
N ASN A 238 -1.90 23.08 -10.20
CA ASN A 238 -1.94 22.02 -9.20
C ASN A 238 -1.19 22.50 -7.95
N LEU A 239 -1.62 22.07 -6.77
CA LEU A 239 -0.96 22.35 -5.50
C LEU A 239 -0.54 21.04 -4.85
N MET A 240 0.69 20.99 -4.36
CA MET A 240 1.27 19.86 -3.64
C MET A 240 1.82 20.37 -2.31
N LEU A 241 1.21 19.96 -1.20
CA LEU A 241 1.60 20.34 0.14
C LEU A 241 2.37 19.18 0.78
N PHE A 242 3.52 19.49 1.37
CA PHE A 242 4.37 18.55 2.08
C PHE A 242 4.66 19.04 3.49
N ASP A 243 5.04 18.13 4.38
CA ASP A 243 5.46 18.41 5.76
C ASP A 243 4.36 19.19 6.53
N ASN A 244 4.68 20.37 7.07
CA ASN A 244 3.77 21.20 7.88
C ASN A 244 3.23 22.42 7.12
N SER A 245 3.15 22.35 5.78
CA SER A 245 2.77 23.48 4.94
C SER A 245 1.26 23.76 4.96
N SER A 246 0.86 24.97 4.58
CA SER A 246 -0.54 25.38 4.56
C SER A 246 -0.97 26.06 3.27
N VAL A 247 -2.26 25.97 2.97
CA VAL A 247 -2.88 26.66 1.84
C VAL A 247 -4.23 27.24 2.23
N SER A 248 -4.51 28.44 1.72
CA SER A 248 -5.81 29.08 1.76
C SER A 248 -6.26 29.48 0.36
N LEU A 249 -7.42 29.00 -0.07
CA LEU A 249 -8.05 29.31 -1.34
C LEU A 249 -9.29 30.16 -1.10
N TYR A 250 -9.28 31.38 -1.61
CA TYR A 250 -10.41 32.30 -1.55
C TYR A 250 -10.84 32.67 -2.97
N ASN A 251 -12.12 32.46 -3.30
CA ASN A 251 -12.69 32.81 -4.60
C ASN A 251 -11.85 32.30 -5.78
N SER A 252 -11.38 31.06 -5.72
CA SER A 252 -10.40 30.53 -6.65
C SER A 252 -10.89 29.26 -7.35
N SER A 253 -10.40 29.01 -8.55
CA SER A 253 -10.58 27.74 -9.25
C SER A 253 -9.24 27.20 -9.68
N ILE A 254 -8.89 26.02 -9.16
CA ILE A 254 -7.69 25.27 -9.48
C ILE A 254 -8.07 23.84 -9.88
N TYR A 255 -7.13 23.09 -10.45
CA TYR A 255 -7.41 21.73 -10.89
C TYR A 255 -7.30 20.72 -9.74
N ASP A 256 -6.16 20.70 -9.06
CA ASP A 256 -5.79 19.66 -8.10
C ASP A 256 -5.11 20.27 -6.88
N LEU A 257 -5.46 19.78 -5.70
CA LEU A 257 -4.78 20.05 -4.43
C LEU A 257 -4.50 18.72 -3.75
N ARG A 258 -3.22 18.42 -3.54
CA ARG A 258 -2.80 17.24 -2.80
C ARG A 258 -1.93 17.60 -1.62
N SER A 259 -2.06 16.83 -0.54
CA SER A 259 -1.29 17.06 0.68
C SER A 259 -0.71 15.76 1.23
N PHE A 260 0.49 15.87 1.78
CA PHE A 260 1.22 14.80 2.45
C PHE A 260 1.91 15.36 3.70
N GLY A 261 1.41 14.99 4.89
CA GLY A 261 1.94 15.48 6.17
C GLY A 261 0.89 16.18 7.06
N ASN A 262 1.35 17.05 7.96
CA ASN A 262 0.53 17.86 8.87
C ASN A 262 0.16 19.20 8.24
N ASN A 263 -0.72 19.17 7.25
CA ASN A 263 -1.12 20.35 6.50
C ASN A 263 -2.39 21.00 7.05
N SER A 264 -2.46 22.32 6.86
CA SER A 264 -3.67 23.11 7.10
C SER A 264 -4.23 23.61 5.78
N ILE A 265 -5.43 23.17 5.43
CA ILE A 265 -6.08 23.46 4.15
C ILE A 265 -7.38 24.21 4.41
N HIS A 266 -7.50 25.42 3.87
CA HIS A 266 -8.72 26.21 3.93
C HIS A 266 -9.23 26.53 2.52
N ILE A 267 -10.46 26.14 2.22
CA ILE A 267 -11.10 26.31 0.91
C ILE A 267 -12.40 27.07 1.11
N ASN A 268 -12.52 28.24 0.49
CA ASN A 268 -13.66 29.14 0.67
C ASN A 268 -14.12 29.69 -0.67
N ASN A 269 -15.40 29.50 -0.99
CA ASN A 269 -16.03 29.92 -2.25
C ASN A 269 -15.18 29.58 -3.48
N SER A 270 -14.66 28.35 -3.52
CA SER A 270 -13.70 27.91 -4.52
C SER A 270 -14.17 26.66 -5.25
N THR A 271 -13.57 26.36 -6.40
CA THR A 271 -13.92 25.21 -7.25
C THR A 271 -12.69 24.37 -7.52
N LEU A 272 -12.70 23.12 -7.08
CA LEU A 272 -11.62 22.16 -7.28
C LEU A 272 -12.15 20.90 -7.97
N LYS A 273 -11.34 20.29 -8.83
CA LYS A 273 -11.63 18.96 -9.35
C LYS A 273 -11.23 17.89 -8.35
N PHE A 274 -10.02 18.00 -7.81
CA PHE A 274 -9.48 17.04 -6.83
C PHE A 274 -8.97 17.76 -5.58
N CYS A 275 -9.29 17.20 -4.42
CA CYS A 275 -8.65 17.52 -3.14
C CYS A 275 -8.32 16.20 -2.44
N ILE A 276 -7.03 15.89 -2.25
CA ILE A 276 -6.58 14.60 -1.72
C ILE A 276 -5.59 14.84 -0.59
N THR A 277 -5.86 14.36 0.61
CA THR A 277 -4.90 14.40 1.71
C THR A 277 -4.40 13.01 2.03
N SER A 278 -3.13 12.89 2.43
CA SER A 278 -2.47 11.64 2.80
C SER A 278 -1.34 11.92 3.80
N GLY A 279 -0.77 10.89 4.41
CA GLY A 279 0.29 11.02 5.40
C GLY A 279 0.46 9.76 6.23
N THR A 280 1.32 9.86 7.24
CA THR A 280 1.70 8.78 8.16
C THR A 280 0.86 8.79 9.43
N GLU A 281 1.07 7.81 10.33
CA GLU A 281 0.35 7.70 11.62
C GLU A 281 0.54 8.92 12.53
N LYS A 282 1.65 9.64 12.36
CA LYS A 282 2.00 10.83 13.15
C LYS A 282 1.38 12.09 12.57
N ASP A 283 0.88 12.03 11.34
CA ASP A 283 0.35 13.18 10.64
C ASP A 283 -1.12 13.43 10.97
N LYS A 284 -1.48 14.69 11.18
CA LYS A 284 -2.84 15.14 11.40
C LYS A 284 -3.14 16.39 10.57
N ASN A 285 -4.02 16.25 9.60
CA ASN A 285 -4.47 17.36 8.77
C ASN A 285 -5.62 18.13 9.40
N LYS A 286 -5.72 19.41 9.06
CA LYS A 286 -6.91 20.22 9.31
C LYS A 286 -7.45 20.73 7.99
N VAL A 287 -8.69 20.39 7.68
CA VAL A 287 -9.32 20.74 6.40
C VAL A 287 -10.65 21.45 6.63
N ILE A 288 -10.72 22.72 6.23
CA ILE A 288 -11.91 23.57 6.37
C ILE A 288 -12.42 23.93 4.97
N THR A 289 -13.68 23.61 4.68
CA THR A 289 -14.34 23.91 3.39
C THR A 289 -15.64 24.66 3.63
N LYS A 290 -15.76 25.89 3.11
CA LYS A 290 -16.90 26.77 3.39
C LYS A 290 -17.44 27.52 2.17
N ASN A 291 -18.65 28.04 2.33
CA ASN A 291 -19.28 29.07 1.49
C ASN A 291 -19.34 28.75 0.00
N ASN A 292 -20.29 27.93 -0.44
CA ASN A 292 -20.51 27.58 -1.84
C ASN A 292 -19.28 26.97 -2.54
N THR A 293 -18.39 26.33 -1.78
CA THR A 293 -17.28 25.61 -2.39
C THR A 293 -17.81 24.37 -3.13
N TYR A 294 -17.26 24.11 -4.30
CA TYR A 294 -17.51 22.88 -5.06
C TYR A 294 -16.23 22.05 -5.18
N ILE A 295 -16.31 20.76 -4.81
CA ILE A 295 -15.24 19.79 -5.02
C ILE A 295 -15.81 18.55 -5.71
N GLU A 296 -15.26 18.19 -6.86
CA GLU A 296 -15.72 17.01 -7.60
C GLU A 296 -15.31 15.70 -6.90
N GLN A 297 -14.04 15.59 -6.48
CA GLN A 297 -13.53 14.45 -5.72
C GLN A 297 -12.71 14.93 -4.52
N PHE A 298 -13.16 14.55 -3.33
CA PHE A 298 -12.56 14.92 -2.06
C PHE A 298 -12.21 13.65 -1.27
N MET A 299 -10.92 13.39 -1.07
CA MET A 299 -10.43 12.18 -0.43
C MET A 299 -9.49 12.50 0.72
N ILE A 300 -9.79 11.95 1.88
CA ILE A 300 -8.97 12.11 3.08
C ILE A 300 -8.39 10.75 3.46
N LEU A 301 -7.08 10.60 3.29
CA LEU A 301 -6.33 9.34 3.45
C LEU A 301 -5.34 9.36 4.62
N VAL A 302 -5.62 10.18 5.64
CA VAL A 302 -4.78 10.40 6.82
C VAL A 302 -5.63 10.95 7.95
N SER A 303 -5.19 10.79 9.20
CA SER A 303 -5.86 11.40 10.35
C SER A 303 -6.11 12.87 10.09
N SER A 304 -7.37 13.29 10.29
CA SER A 304 -7.79 14.64 9.91
C SER A 304 -8.93 15.14 10.77
N GLU A 305 -8.99 16.45 10.93
CA GLU A 305 -10.17 17.18 11.41
C GLU A 305 -10.81 17.93 10.24
N LEU A 306 -12.06 17.59 9.93
CA LEU A 306 -12.81 18.18 8.82
C LEU A 306 -13.92 19.11 9.33
N GLU A 307 -14.05 20.25 8.68
CA GLU A 307 -15.20 21.14 8.82
C GLU A 307 -15.72 21.49 7.42
N ILE A 308 -16.93 21.01 7.07
CA ILE A 308 -17.57 21.30 5.79
C ILE A 308 -18.90 22.01 6.04
N GLU A 309 -19.04 23.22 5.52
CA GLU A 309 -20.22 24.05 5.74
C GLU A 309 -20.70 24.66 4.41
N SER A 310 -22.02 24.63 4.17
CA SER A 310 -22.66 25.32 3.04
C SER A 310 -21.98 25.05 1.69
N SER A 311 -21.63 23.80 1.41
CA SER A 311 -20.79 23.42 0.26
C SER A 311 -21.38 22.25 -0.54
N SER A 312 -20.92 22.06 -1.77
CA SER A 312 -21.37 20.99 -2.66
C SER A 312 -20.21 20.06 -3.01
N ILE A 313 -20.25 18.82 -2.53
CA ILE A 313 -19.21 17.82 -2.77
C ILE A 313 -19.82 16.69 -3.60
N ASN A 314 -19.24 16.39 -4.76
CA ASN A 314 -19.76 15.28 -5.56
C ASN A 314 -19.35 13.92 -4.94
N THR A 315 -18.07 13.70 -4.66
CA THR A 315 -17.61 12.50 -3.95
C THR A 315 -16.75 12.88 -2.76
N LEU A 316 -17.15 12.45 -1.55
CA LEU A 316 -16.37 12.53 -0.32
C LEU A 316 -16.03 11.12 0.16
N MET A 317 -14.74 10.79 0.21
CA MET A 317 -14.23 9.55 0.78
C MET A 317 -13.30 9.88 1.95
N VAL A 318 -13.57 9.27 3.09
CA VAL A 318 -12.75 9.42 4.29
C VAL A 318 -12.29 8.04 4.73
N GLN A 319 -10.98 7.84 4.72
CA GLN A 319 -10.33 6.59 5.04
C GLN A 319 -9.01 6.90 5.75
N PRO A 320 -8.90 6.75 7.09
CA PRO A 320 -7.77 7.27 7.86
C PRO A 320 -6.40 6.77 7.44
N THR A 321 -6.33 5.59 6.83
CA THR A 321 -5.10 5.04 6.26
C THR A 321 -5.46 4.11 5.09
N THR A 322 -4.57 4.03 4.10
CA THR A 322 -4.67 3.02 3.05
C THR A 322 -4.31 1.61 3.55
N ASN A 323 -3.60 1.51 4.68
CA ASN A 323 -3.18 0.26 5.30
C ASN A 323 -4.13 -0.17 6.44
N PHE A 324 -4.98 -1.16 6.17
CA PHE A 324 -5.99 -1.63 7.11
C PHE A 324 -5.40 -2.23 8.40
N ASN A 325 -4.14 -2.67 8.38
CA ASN A 325 -3.47 -3.27 9.54
C ASN A 325 -2.96 -2.24 10.55
N GLU A 326 -2.79 -0.99 10.13
CA GLU A 326 -2.22 0.10 10.95
C GLU A 326 -3.28 1.07 11.48
N MET A 327 -4.57 0.74 11.38
CA MET A 327 -5.66 1.63 11.84
C MET A 327 -5.58 2.05 13.32
N LYS A 328 -4.71 1.42 14.12
CA LYS A 328 -4.45 1.80 15.51
C LYS A 328 -3.66 3.11 15.56
N GLY A 329 -4.35 4.21 15.84
CA GLY A 329 -3.75 5.54 15.99
C GLY A 329 -4.29 6.53 14.98
N TYR A 330 -4.80 6.05 13.84
CA TYR A 330 -5.43 6.90 12.84
C TYR A 330 -6.88 7.20 13.17
N GLU A 331 -7.30 8.45 12.99
CA GLU A 331 -8.68 8.86 13.22
C GLU A 331 -9.05 10.08 12.36
N ILE A 332 -10.18 9.97 11.66
CA ILE A 332 -10.78 11.11 10.97
C ILE A 332 -12.01 11.55 11.74
N THR A 333 -12.05 12.83 12.11
CA THR A 333 -13.20 13.43 12.80
C THR A 333 -13.71 14.62 12.00
N GLY A 334 -14.99 14.94 12.12
CA GLY A 334 -15.47 16.18 11.55
C GLY A 334 -16.96 16.45 11.64
N GLU A 335 -17.31 17.67 11.23
CA GLU A 335 -18.69 18.15 11.13
C GLU A 335 -19.00 18.56 9.69
N ILE A 336 -20.18 18.16 9.22
CA ILE A 336 -20.71 18.52 7.89
C ILE A 336 -22.09 19.13 8.08
N THR A 337 -22.26 20.38 7.65
CA THR A 337 -23.50 21.14 7.87
C THR A 337 -23.99 21.82 6.59
N ASP A 338 -25.31 21.89 6.43
CA ASP A 338 -26.00 22.64 5.36
C ASP A 338 -25.45 22.41 3.94
N SER A 339 -25.05 21.16 3.65
CA SER A 339 -24.30 20.84 2.43
C SER A 339 -25.07 19.91 1.49
N MET A 340 -24.54 19.73 0.28
CA MET A 340 -25.00 18.71 -0.66
C MET A 340 -23.85 17.75 -0.96
N ILE A 341 -24.05 16.46 -0.68
CA ILE A 341 -23.07 15.42 -0.98
C ILE A 341 -23.70 14.38 -1.90
N ASN A 342 -23.14 14.18 -3.09
CA ASN A 342 -23.70 13.14 -3.97
C ASN A 342 -23.30 11.73 -3.48
N SER A 343 -22.02 11.50 -3.17
CA SER A 343 -21.54 10.23 -2.62
C SER A 343 -20.65 10.45 -1.39
N PHE A 344 -21.03 9.86 -0.26
CA PHE A 344 -20.26 9.82 0.97
C PHE A 344 -19.80 8.38 1.27
N ALA A 345 -18.51 8.20 1.54
CA ALA A 345 -17.93 6.93 1.97
C ALA A 345 -17.05 7.13 3.21
N GLY A 346 -17.47 6.55 4.34
CA GLY A 346 -16.70 6.51 5.58
C GLY A 346 -16.14 5.11 5.83
N LEU A 347 -14.82 4.99 5.82
CA LEU A 347 -14.10 3.71 5.94
C LEU A 347 -13.13 3.77 7.12
N GLY A 348 -12.97 2.65 7.83
CA GLY A 348 -12.01 2.57 8.95
C GLY A 348 -12.48 3.38 10.17
N LYS A 349 -11.55 3.87 10.99
CA LYS A 349 -11.88 4.63 12.22
C LYS A 349 -12.21 6.09 11.91
N SER A 350 -13.48 6.40 11.76
CA SER A 350 -13.95 7.78 11.55
C SER A 350 -15.14 8.14 12.44
N GLU A 351 -15.25 9.40 12.87
CA GLU A 351 -16.38 9.91 13.64
C GLU A 351 -16.92 11.23 13.06
N PHE A 352 -18.18 11.22 12.62
CA PHE A 352 -18.80 12.39 12.00
C PHE A 352 -20.16 12.74 12.59
N LEU A 353 -20.40 14.04 12.70
CA LEU A 353 -21.74 14.62 12.80
C LEU A 353 -22.10 15.28 11.48
N ILE A 354 -23.15 14.78 10.83
CA ILE A 354 -23.68 15.35 9.60
C ILE A 354 -25.08 15.89 9.89
N ASP A 355 -25.26 17.20 9.75
CA ASP A 355 -26.51 17.90 10.05
C ASP A 355 -27.07 18.62 8.81
N SER A 356 -28.39 18.57 8.65
CA SER A 356 -29.15 19.35 7.67
C SER A 356 -28.59 19.27 6.24
N THR A 357 -28.09 18.09 5.86
CA THR A 357 -27.36 17.85 4.61
C THR A 357 -28.11 16.86 3.72
N ASN A 358 -28.12 17.12 2.42
CA ASN A 358 -28.70 16.22 1.41
C ASN A 358 -27.62 15.26 0.90
N ILE A 359 -27.90 13.95 0.95
CA ILE A 359 -26.95 12.90 0.56
C ILE A 359 -27.59 11.89 -0.40
N SER A 360 -27.09 11.75 -1.63
CA SER A 360 -27.66 10.76 -2.57
C SER A 360 -27.30 9.32 -2.14
N SER A 361 -26.05 9.07 -1.75
CA SER A 361 -25.63 7.77 -1.22
C SER A 361 -24.58 7.90 -0.13
N ALA A 362 -24.82 7.23 1.00
CA ALA A 362 -23.86 7.08 2.08
C ALA A 362 -23.47 5.61 2.25
N ASN A 363 -22.16 5.33 2.35
CA ASN A 363 -21.62 3.99 2.61
C ASN A 363 -20.67 4.04 3.80
N LEU A 364 -20.90 3.22 4.81
CA LEU A 364 -20.07 3.10 6.01
C LEU A 364 -19.54 1.69 6.16
N MET A 365 -18.25 1.56 6.45
CA MET A 365 -17.55 0.29 6.59
C MET A 365 -16.46 0.39 7.67
N GLY A 366 -16.13 -0.75 8.29
CA GLY A 366 -15.13 -0.80 9.38
C GLY A 366 -15.60 -0.01 10.61
N SER A 367 -14.69 0.52 11.41
CA SER A 367 -15.00 1.19 12.69
C SER A 367 -15.54 2.63 12.55
N SER A 368 -16.26 2.94 11.48
CA SER A 368 -16.77 4.28 11.19
C SER A 368 -18.08 4.52 11.95
N LYS A 369 -18.19 5.67 12.61
CA LYS A 369 -19.36 6.10 13.37
C LYS A 369 -19.88 7.42 12.82
N VAL A 370 -21.09 7.42 12.28
CA VAL A 370 -21.66 8.63 11.67
C VAL A 370 -23.05 8.87 12.22
N THR A 371 -23.28 10.08 12.72
CA THR A 371 -24.59 10.57 13.14
C THR A 371 -25.16 11.45 12.04
N PHE A 372 -26.26 11.03 11.44
CA PHE A 372 -27.05 11.81 10.50
C PHE A 372 -28.20 12.47 11.26
N HIS A 373 -28.19 13.79 11.38
CA HIS A 373 -29.26 14.58 11.98
C HIS A 373 -29.95 15.43 10.93
N LYS A 374 -31.30 15.39 10.87
CA LYS A 374 -32.10 16.20 9.91
C LYS A 374 -31.65 16.08 8.44
N CYS A 375 -31.12 14.92 8.06
CA CYS A 375 -30.60 14.68 6.72
C CYS A 375 -31.68 14.09 5.80
N LEU A 376 -31.53 14.35 4.50
CA LEU A 376 -32.26 13.64 3.44
C LEU A 376 -31.29 12.71 2.72
N LEU A 377 -31.45 11.40 2.95
CA LEU A 377 -30.64 10.34 2.36
C LEU A 377 -31.43 9.65 1.24
N SER A 378 -30.90 9.53 0.02
CA SER A 378 -31.57 8.63 -0.94
C SER A 378 -31.27 7.16 -0.64
N SER A 379 -30.04 6.85 -0.20
CA SER A 379 -29.65 5.49 0.22
C SER A 379 -28.55 5.50 1.28
N LEU A 380 -28.61 4.52 2.18
CA LEU A 380 -27.60 4.29 3.22
C LEU A 380 -27.22 2.81 3.25
N SER A 381 -25.92 2.53 3.24
CA SER A 381 -25.36 1.21 3.51
C SER A 381 -24.40 1.30 4.68
N ALA A 382 -24.68 0.62 5.79
CA ALA A 382 -23.78 0.54 6.95
C ALA A 382 -23.47 -0.93 7.24
N VAL A 383 -22.21 -1.34 7.02
CA VAL A 383 -21.80 -2.75 7.11
C VAL A 383 -20.55 -2.92 7.98
N PHE A 384 -20.19 -4.17 8.26
CA PHE A 384 -19.07 -4.55 9.13
C PHE A 384 -19.27 -4.06 10.57
N SER A 385 -18.24 -3.48 11.19
CA SER A 385 -18.27 -2.90 12.54
C SER A 385 -18.72 -1.43 12.58
N SER A 386 -19.31 -0.91 11.49
CA SER A 386 -19.69 0.51 11.43
C SER A 386 -20.95 0.79 12.23
N LYS A 387 -21.11 2.05 12.65
CA LYS A 387 -22.31 2.53 13.35
C LYS A 387 -22.90 3.76 12.67
N ALA A 388 -24.09 3.61 12.10
CA ALA A 388 -24.94 4.71 11.66
C ALA A 388 -25.98 5.05 12.73
N ILE A 389 -26.06 6.30 13.14
CA ILE A 389 -27.16 6.83 13.96
C ILE A 389 -27.98 7.77 13.08
N VAL A 390 -29.21 7.39 12.75
CA VAL A 390 -30.10 8.15 11.86
C VAL A 390 -31.19 8.80 12.70
N ASN A 391 -31.05 10.10 12.95
CA ASN A 391 -31.90 10.86 13.85
C ASN A 391 -32.67 11.96 13.12
N GLU A 392 -34.00 12.00 13.25
CA GLU A 392 -34.89 12.97 12.59
C GLU A 392 -34.62 13.10 11.07
N SER A 393 -34.24 11.99 10.42
CA SER A 393 -33.80 11.97 9.02
C SER A 393 -34.68 11.06 8.16
N GLU A 394 -34.63 11.23 6.85
CA GLU A 394 -35.39 10.45 5.88
C GLU A 394 -34.45 9.64 4.97
N ILE A 395 -34.74 8.34 4.79
CA ILE A 395 -34.10 7.47 3.79
C ILE A 395 -35.15 7.12 2.73
N SER A 396 -35.02 7.70 1.53
CA SER A 396 -36.09 7.69 0.53
C SER A 396 -36.14 6.44 -0.35
N ASN A 397 -35.02 5.71 -0.55
CA ASN A 397 -34.98 4.52 -1.40
C ASN A 397 -34.68 3.22 -0.64
N LYS A 398 -33.47 3.06 -0.09
CA LYS A 398 -33.04 1.79 0.52
C LYS A 398 -32.05 1.99 1.65
N LEU A 399 -32.27 1.27 2.75
CA LEU A 399 -31.32 1.02 3.83
C LEU A 399 -30.75 -0.41 3.71
N THR A 400 -29.44 -0.56 3.56
CA THR A 400 -28.75 -1.84 3.75
C THR A 400 -27.98 -1.79 5.06
N TYR A 401 -28.25 -2.72 5.97
CA TYR A 401 -27.55 -2.79 7.25
C TYR A 401 -26.89 -4.17 7.45
N GLY A 402 -25.87 -4.19 8.31
CA GLY A 402 -25.06 -5.35 8.64
C GLY A 402 -25.36 -5.85 10.06
N LEU A 403 -24.94 -7.08 10.34
CA LEU A 403 -24.95 -7.65 11.68
C LEU A 403 -23.53 -8.00 12.09
N THR A 404 -23.19 -7.69 13.34
CA THR A 404 -21.91 -8.06 13.94
C THR A 404 -22.13 -9.06 15.06
N ILE A 405 -21.37 -10.14 15.04
CA ILE A 405 -21.38 -11.23 16.03
C ILE A 405 -19.98 -11.33 16.63
N SER A 406 -19.80 -10.86 17.87
CA SER A 406 -18.49 -10.80 18.53
C SER A 406 -18.24 -11.91 19.54
N SER A 407 -19.30 -12.57 20.01
CA SER A 407 -19.23 -13.70 20.93
C SER A 407 -20.55 -14.48 20.89
N GLY A 408 -20.53 -15.73 21.37
CA GLY A 408 -21.69 -16.61 21.36
C GLY A 408 -21.98 -17.22 19.99
N SER A 409 -23.15 -17.83 19.85
CA SER A 409 -23.57 -18.51 18.63
C SER A 409 -24.85 -17.89 18.08
N VAL A 410 -24.86 -17.60 16.79
CA VAL A 410 -26.02 -17.09 16.05
C VAL A 410 -26.38 -18.05 14.93
N ASN A 411 -27.67 -18.36 14.82
CA ASN A 411 -28.20 -19.20 13.76
C ASN A 411 -29.06 -18.36 12.81
N VAL A 412 -28.82 -18.50 11.51
CA VAL A 412 -29.63 -17.88 10.44
C VAL A 412 -30.28 -18.99 9.63
N THR A 413 -31.60 -19.15 9.77
CA THR A 413 -32.36 -20.18 9.05
C THR A 413 -33.42 -19.51 8.20
N ASN A 414 -33.33 -19.65 6.87
CA ASN A 414 -34.24 -18.99 5.92
C ASN A 414 -34.33 -17.45 6.11
N GLY A 415 -33.25 -16.82 6.60
CA GLY A 415 -33.19 -15.39 6.89
C GLY A 415 -33.70 -14.97 8.27
N GLU A 416 -34.24 -15.90 9.08
CA GLU A 416 -34.57 -15.65 10.48
C GLU A 416 -33.33 -15.82 11.36
N ILE A 417 -33.07 -14.86 12.25
CA ILE A 417 -31.86 -14.78 13.08
C ILE A 417 -32.20 -15.10 14.54
N GLU A 418 -31.49 -16.06 15.12
CA GLU A 418 -31.57 -16.42 16.54
C GLU A 418 -30.20 -16.29 17.21
N GLY A 419 -30.11 -15.54 18.30
CA GLY A 419 -28.88 -15.31 19.08
C GLY A 419 -28.59 -13.82 19.33
N ASP A 420 -27.49 -13.53 20.02
CA ASP A 420 -27.07 -12.17 20.34
C ASP A 420 -26.24 -11.55 19.21
N TYR A 421 -26.68 -10.40 18.70
CA TYR A 421 -25.99 -9.68 17.63
C TYR A 421 -26.12 -8.16 17.82
N LEU A 422 -25.22 -7.42 17.18
CA LEU A 422 -25.28 -5.95 17.09
C LEU A 422 -25.71 -5.54 15.68
N ASN A 423 -26.60 -4.55 15.60
CA ASN A 423 -26.98 -3.91 14.35
C ASN A 423 -26.07 -2.71 14.09
N THR A 424 -25.61 -2.56 12.85
CA THR A 424 -24.81 -1.40 12.42
C THR A 424 -25.60 -0.10 12.36
N THR A 425 -26.94 -0.15 12.42
CA THR A 425 -27.81 1.03 12.27
C THR A 425 -28.78 1.21 13.44
N GLU A 426 -28.85 2.45 13.96
CA GLU A 426 -29.80 2.90 14.97
C GLU A 426 -30.73 3.98 14.36
N LEU A 427 -32.05 3.79 14.43
CA LEU A 427 -33.05 4.72 13.90
C LEU A 427 -33.78 5.44 15.05
N ILE A 428 -33.74 6.78 15.05
CA ILE A 428 -34.38 7.64 16.06
C ILE A 428 -35.27 8.65 15.32
N ASN A 429 -36.60 8.55 15.51
CA ASN A 429 -37.56 9.47 14.87
C ASN A 429 -37.38 9.63 13.34
N SER A 430 -36.96 8.56 12.66
CA SER A 430 -36.57 8.59 11.24
C SER A 430 -37.49 7.72 10.38
N ASN A 431 -37.64 8.10 9.11
CA ASN A 431 -38.46 7.37 8.15
C ASN A 431 -37.58 6.63 7.14
N VAL A 432 -37.85 5.34 6.92
CA VAL A 432 -37.13 4.49 5.96
C VAL A 432 -38.12 3.82 5.03
N SER A 433 -37.92 3.96 3.72
CA SER A 433 -38.82 3.43 2.69
C SER A 433 -38.72 1.91 2.51
N ASP A 434 -37.51 1.36 2.51
CA ASP A 434 -37.19 -0.06 2.31
C ASP A 434 -35.89 -0.42 3.03
N SER A 435 -35.76 -1.66 3.49
CA SER A 435 -34.58 -2.13 4.21
C SER A 435 -34.24 -3.59 3.88
N SER A 436 -32.95 -3.89 3.67
CA SER A 436 -32.47 -5.27 3.48
C SER A 436 -31.24 -5.59 4.32
N TYR A 437 -31.09 -6.88 4.59
CA TYR A 437 -29.94 -7.45 5.28
C TYR A 437 -29.08 -8.26 4.29
N ASP A 438 -27.83 -7.84 4.06
CA ASP A 438 -26.96 -8.42 3.01
C ASP A 438 -25.56 -8.83 3.51
N PHE A 439 -25.14 -8.45 4.74
CA PHE A 439 -23.76 -8.63 5.25
C PHE A 439 -23.70 -9.11 6.71
N ILE A 440 -23.01 -10.22 6.97
CA ILE A 440 -22.74 -10.73 8.32
C ILE A 440 -21.23 -10.63 8.61
N THR A 441 -20.88 -10.00 9.72
CA THR A 441 -19.50 -9.98 10.23
C THR A 441 -19.43 -10.76 11.52
N VAL A 442 -18.50 -11.71 11.59
CA VAL A 442 -18.22 -12.50 12.78
C VAL A 442 -16.77 -12.23 13.17
N ASN A 443 -16.54 -11.85 14.42
CA ASN A 443 -15.21 -11.55 14.94
C ASN A 443 -15.00 -12.12 16.34
N GLY A 444 -13.79 -12.01 16.88
CA GLY A 444 -13.43 -12.55 18.18
C GLY A 444 -13.63 -14.07 18.26
N THR A 445 -14.58 -14.50 19.10
CA THR A 445 -14.93 -15.92 19.30
C THR A 445 -16.36 -16.24 18.83
N GLY A 446 -16.97 -15.32 18.08
CA GLY A 446 -18.33 -15.47 17.56
C GLY A 446 -18.47 -16.68 16.64
N GLN A 447 -19.66 -17.27 16.65
CA GLN A 447 -20.00 -18.42 15.81
C GLN A 447 -21.28 -18.12 15.03
N LEU A 448 -21.26 -18.45 13.75
CA LEU A 448 -22.39 -18.28 12.84
C LEU A 448 -22.71 -19.61 12.17
N SER A 449 -23.97 -20.03 12.24
CA SER A 449 -24.49 -21.10 11.40
C SER A 449 -25.56 -20.57 10.47
N ILE A 450 -25.45 -20.88 9.17
CA ILE A 450 -26.44 -20.48 8.17
C ILE A 450 -27.02 -21.70 7.48
N THR A 451 -28.32 -21.65 7.23
CA THR A 451 -29.04 -22.63 6.42
C THR A 451 -30.01 -21.92 5.48
N ASN A 452 -29.86 -22.16 4.17
CA ASN A 452 -30.75 -21.70 3.11
C ASN A 452 -30.98 -20.17 3.08
N PHE A 453 -29.89 -19.40 3.16
CA PHE A 453 -29.93 -17.94 3.07
C PHE A 453 -28.69 -17.40 2.36
N SER A 454 -28.86 -16.49 1.40
CA SER A 454 -27.73 -15.85 0.70
C SER A 454 -27.31 -14.57 1.40
N CYS A 455 -26.03 -14.46 1.72
CA CYS A 455 -25.42 -13.24 2.23
C CYS A 455 -23.91 -13.20 1.96
N ASN A 456 -23.34 -12.02 2.15
CA ASN A 456 -21.89 -11.83 2.22
C ASN A 456 -21.43 -12.03 3.66
N ILE A 457 -20.36 -12.79 3.88
CA ILE A 457 -19.86 -13.16 5.20
C ILE A 457 -18.39 -12.76 5.34
N LEU A 458 -18.05 -12.17 6.48
CA LEU A 458 -16.69 -11.78 6.83
C LEU A 458 -16.34 -12.35 8.20
N LEU A 459 -15.25 -13.10 8.25
CA LEU A 459 -14.74 -13.76 9.45
C LEU A 459 -13.36 -13.19 9.81
N TYR A 460 -13.19 -12.78 11.06
CA TYR A 460 -11.95 -12.25 11.62
C TYR A 460 -11.58 -12.97 12.93
N ASP A 461 -10.34 -12.83 13.39
CA ASP A 461 -9.85 -13.45 14.63
C ASP A 461 -10.08 -14.97 14.67
N ALA A 462 -10.65 -15.51 15.77
CA ALA A 462 -11.01 -16.93 15.94
C ALA A 462 -12.50 -17.20 15.66
N ALA A 463 -13.12 -16.39 14.78
CA ALA A 463 -14.51 -16.55 14.39
C ALA A 463 -14.75 -17.86 13.64
N LYS A 464 -15.96 -18.41 13.79
CA LYS A 464 -16.34 -19.69 13.19
C LYS A 464 -17.61 -19.58 12.35
N LEU A 465 -17.56 -20.12 11.14
CA LEU A 465 -18.69 -20.27 10.24
C LEU A 465 -18.98 -21.75 9.98
N VAL A 466 -20.24 -22.15 10.15
CA VAL A 466 -20.73 -23.49 9.81
C VAL A 466 -21.89 -23.38 8.83
N LEU A 467 -21.67 -23.86 7.60
CA LEU A 467 -22.68 -23.93 6.56
C LEU A 467 -23.07 -25.39 6.32
N ASN A 468 -24.34 -25.73 6.55
CA ASN A 468 -24.87 -27.08 6.38
C ASN A 468 -26.11 -27.02 5.48
N GLU A 469 -25.89 -27.08 4.18
CA GLU A 469 -27.00 -27.01 3.21
C GLU A 469 -27.57 -28.40 2.92
N ALA A 470 -28.91 -28.47 2.82
CA ALA A 470 -29.59 -29.73 2.53
C ALA A 470 -29.44 -30.18 1.06
N ASN A 471 -29.16 -29.25 0.13
CA ASN A 471 -28.92 -29.54 -1.29
C ASN A 471 -28.12 -28.40 -1.97
N ILE A 472 -27.09 -28.73 -2.77
CA ILE A 472 -26.34 -27.78 -3.64
C ILE A 472 -27.26 -26.98 -4.59
N ASN A 473 -28.44 -27.52 -4.95
CA ASN A 473 -29.42 -26.83 -5.80
C ASN A 473 -30.28 -25.79 -5.05
N SER A 474 -30.00 -25.51 -3.77
CA SER A 474 -30.60 -24.35 -3.10
C SER A 474 -30.19 -23.08 -3.84
N SER A 475 -31.08 -22.10 -3.94
CA SER A 475 -30.76 -20.80 -4.58
C SER A 475 -29.77 -19.96 -3.76
N ALA A 476 -29.22 -20.52 -2.68
CA ALA A 476 -28.33 -19.85 -1.75
C ALA A 476 -26.89 -19.92 -2.25
N THR A 477 -26.37 -18.77 -2.67
CA THR A 477 -24.96 -18.54 -2.99
C THR A 477 -24.33 -17.59 -1.98
N TYR A 478 -23.09 -17.88 -1.58
CA TYR A 478 -22.32 -17.13 -0.58
C TYR A 478 -21.12 -16.40 -1.20
N THR A 479 -20.77 -15.26 -0.62
CA THR A 479 -19.45 -14.62 -0.78
C THR A 479 -18.81 -14.57 0.60
N CYS A 480 -17.65 -15.21 0.77
CA CYS A 480 -17.02 -15.37 2.07
C CYS A 480 -15.59 -14.82 2.06
N TYR A 481 -15.28 -14.01 3.07
CA TYR A 481 -13.92 -13.54 3.37
C TYR A 481 -13.49 -14.03 4.75
N LEU A 482 -12.29 -14.59 4.83
CA LEU A 482 -11.66 -15.09 6.05
C LEU A 482 -10.32 -14.38 6.25
N GLN A 483 -10.09 -13.92 7.48
CA GLN A 483 -8.82 -13.37 7.92
C GLN A 483 -8.37 -14.02 9.24
N ASP A 484 -7.09 -13.89 9.57
CA ASP A 484 -6.48 -14.33 10.82
C ASP A 484 -6.73 -15.83 11.07
N ASN A 485 -7.23 -16.21 12.25
CA ASN A 485 -7.38 -17.61 12.69
C ASN A 485 -8.81 -18.14 12.46
N SER A 486 -9.55 -17.57 11.52
CA SER A 486 -10.97 -17.87 11.34
C SER A 486 -11.19 -19.26 10.75
N GLU A 487 -12.33 -19.89 11.10
CA GLU A 487 -12.68 -21.25 10.68
C GLU A 487 -13.93 -21.26 9.81
N LEU A 488 -13.86 -21.88 8.63
CA LEU A 488 -15.01 -22.22 7.78
C LEU A 488 -15.16 -23.73 7.66
N PHE A 489 -16.34 -24.23 8.03
CA PHE A 489 -16.78 -25.60 7.77
C PHE A 489 -18.02 -25.56 6.88
N GLY A 490 -17.89 -26.01 5.64
CA GLY A 490 -18.96 -26.04 4.66
C GLY A 490 -19.27 -27.46 4.20
N ASN A 491 -20.54 -27.83 4.22
CA ASN A 491 -21.05 -29.10 3.72
C ASN A 491 -22.12 -28.83 2.64
N ASN A 492 -21.91 -29.32 1.42
CA ASN A 492 -22.89 -29.24 0.32
C ASN A 492 -23.26 -27.78 -0.07
N CYS A 493 -22.27 -26.88 -0.01
CA CYS A 493 -22.46 -25.41 -0.11
C CYS A 493 -22.10 -24.84 -1.50
N SER A 494 -22.63 -23.66 -1.83
CA SER A 494 -22.30 -22.94 -3.07
C SER A 494 -21.73 -21.54 -2.81
N PHE A 495 -20.51 -21.29 -3.29
CA PHE A 495 -19.81 -20.01 -3.17
C PHE A 495 -19.65 -19.36 -4.55
N GLU A 496 -20.06 -18.10 -4.66
CA GLU A 496 -19.67 -17.25 -5.79
C GLU A 496 -18.19 -16.88 -5.65
N SER A 497 -17.76 -16.56 -4.42
CA SER A 497 -16.37 -16.26 -4.13
C SER A 497 -15.98 -16.65 -2.70
N LEU A 498 -14.78 -17.21 -2.56
CA LEU A 498 -14.15 -17.57 -1.30
C LEU A 498 -12.76 -16.95 -1.24
N LEU A 499 -12.53 -16.09 -0.27
CA LEU A 499 -11.24 -15.44 -0.05
C LEU A 499 -10.76 -15.73 1.36
N ALA A 500 -9.50 -16.14 1.50
CA ALA A 500 -8.90 -16.41 2.79
C ALA A 500 -7.48 -15.87 2.89
N TYR A 501 -7.16 -15.28 4.04
CA TYR A 501 -5.86 -14.68 4.35
C TYR A 501 -5.45 -15.02 5.81
N GLY A 502 -4.15 -15.18 6.07
CA GLY A 502 -3.64 -15.44 7.42
C GLY A 502 -3.64 -16.92 7.80
N GLU A 503 -3.95 -17.27 9.06
CA GLU A 503 -3.91 -18.66 9.55
C GLU A 503 -5.30 -19.35 9.54
N SER A 504 -6.15 -19.01 8.57
CA SER A 504 -7.53 -19.49 8.50
C SER A 504 -7.64 -20.98 8.18
N ILE A 505 -8.64 -21.65 8.76
CA ILE A 505 -8.94 -23.07 8.52
C ILE A 505 -10.14 -23.17 7.59
N ILE A 506 -10.02 -23.93 6.51
CA ILE A 506 -11.09 -24.15 5.54
C ILE A 506 -11.32 -25.63 5.36
N LYS A 507 -12.55 -26.09 5.61
CA LYS A 507 -12.99 -27.45 5.31
C LYS A 507 -14.26 -27.43 4.48
N LEU A 508 -14.20 -27.95 3.25
CA LEU A 508 -15.35 -28.07 2.36
C LEU A 508 -15.53 -29.52 1.92
N GLU A 509 -16.75 -30.04 2.03
CA GLU A 509 -17.05 -31.45 1.75
C GLU A 509 -18.36 -31.64 0.96
N ASN A 510 -18.58 -32.87 0.48
CA ASN A 510 -19.85 -33.41 -0.04
C ASN A 510 -20.50 -32.63 -1.19
N GLY A 511 -19.75 -32.33 -2.24
CA GLY A 511 -20.26 -31.76 -3.49
C GLY A 511 -20.27 -30.24 -3.54
N SER A 512 -19.56 -29.56 -2.63
CA SER A 512 -19.53 -28.10 -2.60
C SER A 512 -19.03 -27.51 -3.93
N ILE A 513 -19.62 -26.37 -4.34
CA ILE A 513 -19.30 -25.68 -5.58
C ILE A 513 -18.68 -24.33 -5.25
N VAL A 514 -17.50 -24.04 -5.78
CA VAL A 514 -16.83 -22.74 -5.61
C VAL A 514 -16.51 -22.16 -6.99
N ASN A 515 -17.11 -21.03 -7.33
CA ASN A 515 -16.83 -20.39 -8.62
C ASN A 515 -15.43 -19.77 -8.64
N MET A 516 -15.05 -19.03 -7.59
CA MET A 516 -13.72 -18.45 -7.43
C MET A 516 -13.20 -18.64 -6.01
N ALA A 517 -11.98 -19.14 -5.86
CA ALA A 517 -11.27 -19.26 -4.60
C ALA A 517 -9.88 -18.59 -4.68
N ILE A 518 -9.59 -17.68 -3.76
CA ILE A 518 -8.26 -17.09 -3.56
C ILE A 518 -7.83 -17.40 -2.13
N LEU A 519 -6.89 -18.32 -1.99
CA LEU A 519 -6.47 -18.83 -0.68
C LEU A 519 -5.02 -18.43 -0.44
N ASN A 520 -4.83 -17.46 0.46
CA ASN A 520 -3.54 -17.03 0.97
C ASN A 520 -3.40 -17.38 2.46
N THR A 521 -3.35 -18.68 2.76
CA THR A 521 -3.31 -19.13 4.16
C THR A 521 -2.10 -19.99 4.48
N SER A 522 -1.65 -19.89 5.73
CA SER A 522 -0.58 -20.71 6.33
C SER A 522 -1.08 -21.98 7.02
N ASN A 523 -2.40 -22.15 7.17
CA ASN A 523 -3.02 -23.23 7.95
C ASN A 523 -3.80 -24.22 7.05
N LEU A 524 -4.49 -25.19 7.66
CA LEU A 524 -5.15 -26.29 6.98
C LEU A 524 -6.28 -25.83 6.04
N VAL A 525 -6.06 -26.02 4.73
CA VAL A 525 -7.11 -26.09 3.71
C VAL A 525 -7.34 -27.55 3.34
N ASP A 526 -8.55 -28.04 3.58
CA ASP A 526 -8.96 -29.41 3.25
C ASP A 526 -10.27 -29.39 2.47
N ILE A 527 -10.21 -29.65 1.16
CA ILE A 527 -11.37 -29.61 0.29
C ILE A 527 -11.55 -30.98 -0.36
N GLU A 528 -12.68 -31.61 -0.07
CA GLU A 528 -13.02 -32.95 -0.53
C GLU A 528 -14.29 -32.96 -1.40
N ASN A 529 -14.28 -33.81 -2.43
CA ASN A 529 -15.45 -34.13 -3.26
C ASN A 529 -16.18 -32.86 -3.75
N SER A 530 -15.45 -31.90 -4.32
CA SER A 530 -15.97 -30.56 -4.64
C SER A 530 -15.59 -30.12 -6.06
N SER A 531 -16.33 -29.16 -6.62
CA SER A 531 -16.02 -28.56 -7.93
C SER A 531 -15.60 -27.10 -7.79
N ILE A 532 -14.47 -26.74 -8.40
CA ILE A 532 -13.92 -25.38 -8.33
C ILE A 532 -13.63 -24.88 -9.75
N SER A 533 -14.26 -23.77 -10.17
CA SER A 533 -14.02 -23.21 -11.51
C SER A 533 -12.64 -22.54 -11.57
N GLN A 534 -12.31 -21.71 -10.58
CA GLN A 534 -11.03 -21.02 -10.51
C GLN A 534 -10.46 -21.07 -9.09
N LEU A 535 -9.24 -21.61 -8.97
CA LEU A 535 -8.51 -21.73 -7.71
C LEU A 535 -7.14 -21.05 -7.82
N ILE A 536 -6.89 -20.09 -6.92
CA ILE A 536 -5.62 -19.37 -6.81
C ILE A 536 -5.06 -19.62 -5.43
N LEU A 537 -3.86 -20.20 -5.37
CA LEU A 537 -3.17 -20.56 -4.15
C LEU A 537 -1.92 -19.72 -3.98
N ILE A 538 -1.85 -19.02 -2.85
CA ILE A 538 -0.80 -18.10 -2.45
C ILE A 538 -0.39 -18.52 -1.04
N SER A 539 0.90 -18.56 -0.69
CA SER A 539 1.31 -18.72 0.71
C SER A 539 2.78 -18.38 0.84
N ASP A 540 3.10 -17.58 1.85
CA ASP A 540 4.48 -17.30 2.27
C ASP A 540 5.00 -18.35 3.27
N ASN A 541 4.18 -19.33 3.65
CA ASN A 541 4.54 -20.29 4.68
C ASN A 541 5.59 -21.30 4.18
N ARG A 542 6.79 -21.23 4.77
CA ARG A 542 7.91 -22.14 4.48
C ARG A 542 7.78 -23.50 5.21
N ASN A 543 6.91 -23.62 6.22
CA ASN A 543 6.83 -24.79 7.11
C ASN A 543 5.42 -25.44 7.13
N GLY A 544 5.34 -26.72 6.70
CA GLY A 544 4.11 -27.54 6.74
C GLY A 544 3.40 -27.73 5.39
N GLU A 545 2.62 -28.82 5.24
CA GLU A 545 1.65 -28.98 4.14
C GLU A 545 0.45 -28.06 4.42
N THR A 546 0.15 -27.13 3.51
CA THR A 546 -0.88 -26.10 3.73
C THR A 546 -2.23 -26.43 3.09
N SER A 547 -2.25 -27.09 1.92
CA SER A 547 -3.53 -27.37 1.22
C SER A 547 -3.65 -28.78 0.66
N ARG A 548 -4.80 -29.42 0.91
CA ARG A 548 -5.17 -30.76 0.43
C ARG A 548 -6.47 -30.72 -0.36
N PHE A 549 -6.45 -31.34 -1.53
CA PHE A 549 -7.61 -31.46 -2.42
C PHE A 549 -7.82 -32.91 -2.81
N THR A 550 -8.95 -33.49 -2.39
CA THR A 550 -9.22 -34.92 -2.55
C THR A 550 -10.52 -35.13 -3.32
N TYR A 551 -10.51 -35.92 -4.39
CA TYR A 551 -11.68 -36.15 -5.25
C TYR A 551 -12.31 -34.86 -5.82
N CYS A 552 -11.48 -33.85 -6.15
CA CYS A 552 -11.95 -32.56 -6.64
C CYS A 552 -11.91 -32.45 -8.17
N THR A 553 -12.80 -31.64 -8.75
CA THR A 553 -12.71 -31.20 -10.15
C THR A 553 -12.36 -29.72 -10.18
N ILE A 554 -11.23 -29.36 -10.78
CA ILE A 554 -10.71 -27.99 -10.84
C ILE A 554 -10.54 -27.56 -12.30
N ASP A 555 -11.24 -26.53 -12.75
CA ASP A 555 -11.13 -26.08 -14.15
C ASP A 555 -9.83 -25.28 -14.40
N GLN A 556 -9.46 -24.40 -13.48
CA GLN A 556 -8.22 -23.62 -13.55
C GLN A 556 -7.55 -23.54 -12.17
N LEU A 557 -6.30 -24.00 -12.07
CA LEU A 557 -5.47 -23.94 -10.87
C LEU A 557 -4.22 -23.06 -11.10
N PHE A 558 -4.06 -22.03 -10.29
CA PHE A 558 -2.88 -21.17 -10.22
C PHE A 558 -2.16 -21.42 -8.91
N ALA A 559 -0.98 -22.02 -9.00
CA ALA A 559 -0.17 -22.36 -7.83
C ALA A 559 1.10 -21.51 -7.81
N TYR A 560 1.18 -20.59 -6.83
CA TYR A 560 2.36 -19.76 -6.62
C TYR A 560 3.57 -20.62 -6.17
N PRO A 561 4.81 -20.30 -6.57
CA PRO A 561 5.98 -21.16 -6.37
C PRO A 561 6.26 -21.60 -4.92
N HIS A 562 5.77 -20.85 -3.93
CA HIS A 562 6.01 -21.09 -2.51
C HIS A 562 4.91 -21.92 -1.82
N HIS A 563 3.76 -22.13 -2.45
CA HIS A 563 2.62 -22.81 -1.84
C HIS A 563 2.72 -24.34 -2.00
N LYS A 564 2.64 -25.09 -0.89
CA LYS A 564 2.66 -26.57 -0.90
C LYS A 564 1.24 -27.13 -1.08
N VAL A 565 1.04 -27.86 -2.17
CA VAL A 565 -0.27 -28.40 -2.57
C VAL A 565 -0.19 -29.91 -2.71
N ASN A 566 -1.13 -30.63 -2.10
CA ASN A 566 -1.34 -32.06 -2.36
C ASN A 566 -2.71 -32.27 -3.03
N LEU A 567 -2.67 -32.89 -4.22
CA LEU A 567 -3.86 -33.25 -5.00
C LEU A 567 -3.94 -34.77 -5.12
N THR A 568 -4.97 -35.36 -4.53
CA THR A 568 -5.19 -36.80 -4.52
C THR A 568 -6.49 -37.15 -5.25
N ASN A 569 -6.46 -38.11 -6.18
CA ASN A 569 -7.65 -38.57 -6.93
C ASN A 569 -8.48 -37.44 -7.58
N SER A 570 -7.84 -36.37 -8.01
CA SER A 570 -8.52 -35.17 -8.53
C SER A 570 -8.40 -35.05 -10.06
N THR A 571 -9.20 -34.16 -10.65
CA THR A 571 -9.15 -33.82 -12.08
C THR A 571 -8.90 -32.33 -12.26
N ILE A 572 -7.87 -31.98 -13.03
CA ILE A 572 -7.47 -30.59 -13.29
C ILE A 572 -7.47 -30.34 -14.80
N ASN A 573 -8.28 -29.38 -15.26
CA ASN A 573 -8.32 -29.02 -16.69
C ASN A 573 -7.11 -28.19 -17.09
N ASN A 574 -6.77 -27.14 -16.33
CA ASN A 574 -5.59 -26.30 -16.59
C ASN A 574 -4.80 -26.04 -15.31
N LEU A 575 -3.55 -26.47 -15.30
CA LEU A 575 -2.58 -26.24 -14.22
C LEU A 575 -1.53 -25.22 -14.65
N TYR A 576 -1.47 -24.10 -13.93
CA TYR A 576 -0.48 -23.03 -14.09
C TYR A 576 0.45 -23.04 -12.89
N GLU A 577 1.66 -23.54 -13.09
CA GLU A 577 2.59 -23.82 -12.01
C GLU A 577 3.71 -22.79 -11.89
N GLY A 578 4.27 -22.73 -10.70
CA GLY A 578 5.41 -21.89 -10.35
C GLY A 578 6.67 -22.68 -10.01
N PHE A 579 7.83 -22.09 -10.27
CA PHE A 579 9.13 -22.65 -9.89
C PHE A 579 9.96 -21.65 -9.10
N ILE A 580 10.68 -22.15 -8.09
CA ILE A 580 11.73 -21.41 -7.38
C ILE A 580 13.08 -21.84 -7.95
N LEU A 581 13.90 -20.87 -8.34
CA LEU A 581 15.23 -21.01 -8.89
C LEU A 581 16.25 -20.52 -7.84
N GLY A 582 17.10 -21.41 -7.34
CA GLY A 582 17.91 -21.14 -6.12
C GLY A 582 19.40 -21.47 -6.18
N SER A 583 19.91 -22.02 -7.27
CA SER A 583 21.37 -22.24 -7.42
C SER A 583 21.72 -22.55 -8.87
N GLY A 584 22.89 -22.12 -9.33
CA GLY A 584 23.45 -22.45 -10.65
C GLY A 584 22.84 -21.67 -11.82
N ASP A 585 23.48 -21.73 -12.98
CA ASP A 585 22.97 -21.07 -14.19
C ASP A 585 21.78 -21.87 -14.78
N ILE A 586 20.72 -21.14 -15.15
CA ILE A 586 19.47 -21.71 -15.65
C ILE A 586 19.08 -21.07 -16.97
N ASP A 587 18.77 -21.92 -17.95
CA ASP A 587 18.29 -21.53 -19.27
C ASP A 587 16.85 -22.00 -19.47
N ILE A 588 15.98 -21.06 -19.87
CA ILE A 588 14.56 -21.31 -20.14
C ILE A 588 14.30 -20.98 -21.61
N ASP A 589 13.81 -21.97 -22.35
CA ASP A 589 13.46 -21.83 -23.76
C ASP A 589 12.20 -22.67 -24.09
N PRO A 590 11.73 -22.72 -25.35
CA PRO A 590 10.55 -23.51 -25.70
C PRO A 590 10.64 -25.01 -25.38
N SER A 591 11.83 -25.55 -25.12
CA SER A 591 12.05 -26.94 -24.71
C SER A 591 11.87 -27.17 -23.20
N GLY A 592 11.86 -26.11 -22.40
CA GLY A 592 11.60 -26.15 -20.95
C GLY A 592 12.66 -25.42 -20.14
N ILE A 593 12.81 -25.83 -18.87
CA ILE A 593 13.84 -25.34 -17.95
C ILE A 593 15.03 -26.31 -18.03
N SER A 594 16.23 -25.78 -18.26
CA SER A 594 17.48 -26.54 -18.37
C SER A 594 18.63 -25.78 -17.67
N GLY A 595 19.80 -26.41 -17.59
CA GLY A 595 20.99 -25.82 -16.95
C GLY A 595 21.55 -26.68 -15.81
N ALA A 596 22.63 -26.21 -15.21
CA ALA A 596 23.26 -26.86 -14.06
C ALA A 596 22.56 -26.52 -12.72
N GLY A 597 21.59 -25.61 -12.77
CA GLY A 597 20.87 -25.14 -11.61
C GLY A 597 19.73 -26.03 -11.12
N ASN A 598 19.27 -25.76 -9.90
CA ASN A 598 18.16 -26.46 -9.27
C ASN A 598 16.88 -25.64 -9.37
N SER A 599 15.76 -26.33 -9.65
CA SER A 599 14.42 -25.76 -9.58
C SER A 599 13.54 -26.57 -8.62
N VAL A 600 12.69 -25.88 -7.87
CA VAL A 600 11.75 -26.50 -6.92
C VAL A 600 10.31 -26.15 -7.31
N ASN A 601 9.44 -27.15 -7.25
CA ASN A 601 8.00 -27.03 -7.42
C ASN A 601 7.33 -27.80 -6.27
N TYR A 602 6.39 -27.16 -5.56
CA TYR A 602 5.78 -27.71 -4.35
C TYR A 602 4.39 -28.36 -4.59
N ILE A 603 4.09 -28.75 -5.83
CA ILE A 603 2.84 -29.43 -6.18
C ILE A 603 3.06 -30.94 -6.19
N THR A 604 2.34 -31.65 -5.33
CA THR A 604 2.29 -33.12 -5.28
C THR A 604 1.00 -33.60 -5.95
N LEU A 605 1.14 -34.53 -6.90
CA LEU A 605 0.03 -35.14 -7.64
C LEU A 605 0.00 -36.64 -7.37
N GLU A 606 -1.02 -37.13 -6.67
CA GLU A 606 -1.24 -38.55 -6.40
C GLU A 606 -2.56 -38.99 -7.07
N ASP A 607 -2.51 -39.98 -7.96
CA ASP A 607 -3.69 -40.47 -8.71
C ASP A 607 -4.55 -39.35 -9.37
N THR A 608 -3.92 -38.21 -9.67
CA THR A 608 -4.59 -37.00 -10.19
C THR A 608 -4.35 -36.86 -11.69
N THR A 609 -5.41 -36.53 -12.44
CA THR A 609 -5.35 -36.32 -13.89
C THR A 609 -5.26 -34.83 -14.20
N CYS A 610 -4.19 -34.41 -14.88
CA CYS A 610 -4.02 -33.04 -15.38
C CYS A 610 -4.06 -33.02 -16.92
N TYR A 611 -5.00 -32.29 -17.52
CA TYR A 611 -5.14 -32.23 -18.98
C TYR A 611 -4.16 -31.25 -19.64
N ASN A 612 -4.05 -30.03 -19.12
CA ASN A 612 -3.11 -29.02 -19.59
C ASN A 612 -2.22 -28.54 -18.43
N ARG A 613 -0.90 -28.51 -18.65
CA ARG A 613 0.09 -28.06 -17.65
C ARG A 613 1.05 -27.07 -18.29
N SER A 614 1.27 -25.93 -17.65
CA SER A 614 2.20 -24.90 -18.14
C SER A 614 2.86 -24.11 -17.00
N THR A 615 4.14 -23.78 -17.16
CA THR A 615 4.84 -22.83 -16.30
C THR A 615 4.32 -21.41 -16.51
N LYS A 616 3.97 -20.72 -15.42
CA LYS A 616 3.50 -19.32 -15.45
C LYS A 616 4.30 -18.41 -14.51
N TYR A 617 4.84 -18.95 -13.40
CA TYR A 617 5.51 -18.16 -12.35
C TYR A 617 6.96 -18.60 -12.15
N LEU A 618 7.86 -17.63 -11.98
CA LEU A 618 9.26 -17.87 -11.66
C LEU A 618 9.69 -16.95 -10.50
N THR A 619 10.30 -17.55 -9.47
CA THR A 619 10.99 -16.81 -8.41
C THR A 619 12.49 -17.09 -8.49
N ILE A 620 13.31 -16.06 -8.64
CA ILE A 620 14.77 -16.10 -8.61
C ILE A 620 15.20 -15.55 -7.26
N LYS A 621 15.68 -16.41 -6.37
CA LYS A 621 15.87 -16.06 -4.95
C LYS A 621 17.31 -15.66 -4.60
N ASP A 622 18.26 -16.40 -5.14
CA ASP A 622 19.67 -16.29 -4.81
C ASP A 622 20.44 -15.62 -5.95
N ASP A 623 21.70 -15.25 -5.72
CA ASP A 623 22.57 -14.65 -6.74
C ASP A 623 22.94 -15.69 -7.82
N ILE A 624 22.05 -15.84 -8.81
CA ILE A 624 22.16 -16.79 -9.92
C ILE A 624 21.92 -16.09 -11.26
N ASN A 625 22.39 -16.69 -12.36
CA ASN A 625 22.10 -16.22 -13.70
C ASN A 625 20.96 -17.02 -14.33
N VAL A 626 19.94 -16.32 -14.81
CA VAL A 626 18.81 -16.92 -15.53
C VAL A 626 18.69 -16.29 -16.91
N SER A 627 18.66 -17.11 -17.95
CA SER A 627 18.42 -16.67 -19.33
C SER A 627 17.10 -17.22 -19.86
N ILE A 628 16.25 -16.34 -20.38
CA ILE A 628 14.95 -16.68 -21.00
C ILE A 628 15.01 -16.31 -22.48
N ASN A 629 14.85 -17.30 -23.35
CA ASN A 629 15.02 -17.13 -24.79
C ASN A 629 13.82 -17.66 -25.58
N ASN A 630 13.26 -16.83 -26.47
CA ASN A 630 12.19 -17.21 -27.41
C ASN A 630 10.93 -17.77 -26.74
N ILE A 631 10.58 -17.29 -25.55
CA ILE A 631 9.35 -17.67 -24.84
C ILE A 631 8.25 -16.69 -25.21
N TYR A 632 7.17 -17.18 -25.83
CA TYR A 632 5.99 -16.35 -26.20
C TYR A 632 4.76 -16.69 -25.38
N ARG A 633 4.98 -16.99 -24.10
CA ARG A 633 3.96 -17.28 -23.11
C ARG A 633 4.27 -16.37 -21.94
N GLY A 634 3.39 -15.42 -21.62
CA GLY A 634 3.70 -14.38 -20.65
C GLY A 634 4.06 -14.98 -19.28
N LEU A 635 5.31 -14.81 -18.88
CA LEU A 635 5.80 -15.25 -17.57
C LEU A 635 5.64 -14.12 -16.55
N VAL A 636 5.28 -14.50 -15.32
CA VAL A 636 5.33 -13.63 -14.14
C VAL A 636 6.63 -13.94 -13.40
N ILE A 637 7.53 -12.96 -13.34
CA ILE A 637 8.89 -13.15 -12.81
C ILE A 637 9.09 -12.26 -11.59
N HIS A 638 9.59 -12.85 -10.51
CA HIS A 638 10.08 -12.16 -9.32
C HIS A 638 11.56 -12.48 -9.14
N ILE A 639 12.40 -11.47 -9.00
CA ILE A 639 13.81 -11.61 -8.66
C ILE A 639 14.12 -10.84 -7.38
N ASP A 640 14.50 -11.59 -6.34
CA ASP A 640 15.03 -11.02 -5.10
C ASP A 640 16.48 -10.60 -5.33
N ASN A 641 17.32 -11.47 -5.88
CA ASN A 641 18.73 -11.21 -6.16
C ASN A 641 19.20 -11.97 -7.42
N GLY A 642 20.34 -11.57 -8.01
CA GLY A 642 20.94 -12.20 -9.19
C GLY A 642 20.71 -11.48 -10.51
N THR A 643 21.00 -12.18 -11.62
CA THR A 643 20.93 -11.62 -12.97
C THR A 643 19.93 -12.35 -13.86
N LEU A 644 19.04 -11.59 -14.50
CA LEU A 644 18.06 -12.07 -15.48
C LEU A 644 18.34 -11.49 -16.87
N HIS A 645 18.45 -12.35 -17.87
CA HIS A 645 18.50 -11.95 -19.27
C HIS A 645 17.29 -12.50 -20.03
N VAL A 646 16.50 -11.63 -20.64
CA VAL A 646 15.33 -12.02 -21.45
C VAL A 646 15.53 -11.54 -22.88
N PHE A 647 15.49 -12.49 -23.82
CA PHE A 647 15.68 -12.22 -25.24
C PHE A 647 14.51 -12.74 -26.07
N ASN A 648 14.05 -11.91 -27.02
CA ASN A 648 13.05 -12.29 -28.02
C ASN A 648 11.80 -12.96 -27.42
N SER A 649 11.36 -12.50 -26.25
CA SER A 649 10.32 -13.17 -25.47
C SER A 649 9.18 -12.21 -25.11
N THR A 650 8.04 -12.79 -24.76
CA THR A 650 6.89 -12.10 -24.20
C THR A 650 6.77 -12.43 -22.73
N ILE A 651 6.76 -11.39 -21.87
CA ILE A 651 6.59 -11.53 -20.42
C ILE A 651 5.29 -10.86 -19.97
N SER A 652 4.73 -11.32 -18.85
CA SER A 652 3.54 -10.70 -18.24
C SER A 652 3.93 -9.65 -17.22
N SER A 653 4.91 -9.94 -16.34
CA SER A 653 5.39 -8.98 -15.35
C SER A 653 6.79 -9.32 -14.84
N LEU A 654 7.50 -8.30 -14.35
CA LEU A 654 8.82 -8.40 -13.74
C LEU A 654 8.86 -7.58 -12.44
N GLN A 655 9.23 -8.21 -11.33
CA GLN A 655 9.53 -7.51 -10.08
C GLN A 655 10.93 -7.75 -9.62
N MET A 656 11.55 -6.69 -9.11
CA MET A 656 12.95 -6.64 -8.79
C MET A 656 13.18 -5.97 -7.44
N LYS A 657 14.00 -6.61 -6.62
CA LYS A 657 14.41 -6.12 -5.29
C LYS A 657 15.93 -6.19 -5.14
N PHE A 658 16.42 -5.67 -4.02
CA PHE A 658 17.82 -5.67 -3.60
C PHE A 658 18.76 -5.23 -4.73
N ASP A 659 19.80 -6.01 -5.03
CA ASP A 659 20.82 -5.71 -6.04
C ASP A 659 20.57 -6.44 -7.37
N SER A 660 19.33 -6.87 -7.63
CA SER A 660 18.99 -7.63 -8.84
C SER A 660 19.22 -6.85 -10.14
N ILE A 661 19.66 -7.55 -11.18
CA ILE A 661 19.93 -6.97 -12.51
C ILE A 661 19.10 -7.69 -13.56
N ALA A 662 18.40 -6.95 -14.42
CA ALA A 662 17.65 -7.50 -15.53
C ALA A 662 17.98 -6.81 -16.85
N THR A 663 18.02 -7.58 -17.93
CA THR A 663 18.16 -7.07 -19.30
C THR A 663 17.03 -7.63 -20.16
N LEU A 664 16.21 -6.73 -20.71
CA LEU A 664 15.10 -7.02 -21.63
C LEU A 664 15.50 -6.56 -23.03
N ASN A 665 15.69 -7.51 -23.93
CA ASN A 665 16.19 -7.26 -25.28
C ASN A 665 15.23 -7.83 -26.33
N ASN A 666 14.68 -6.95 -27.17
CA ASN A 666 13.66 -7.28 -28.16
C ASN A 666 12.48 -8.05 -27.55
N CYS A 667 11.99 -7.58 -26.41
CA CYS A 667 10.90 -8.21 -25.68
C CYS A 667 9.55 -7.52 -25.93
N SER A 668 8.47 -8.22 -25.65
CA SER A 668 7.12 -7.65 -25.59
C SER A 668 6.43 -8.00 -24.28
N PHE A 669 5.35 -7.29 -23.96
CA PHE A 669 4.50 -7.61 -22.83
C PHE A 669 3.11 -8.04 -23.30
N GLU A 670 2.50 -9.00 -22.61
CA GLU A 670 1.11 -9.41 -22.90
C GLU A 670 0.13 -8.29 -22.52
N ASP A 671 -0.86 -8.02 -23.39
CA ASP A 671 -1.94 -7.10 -23.07
C ASP A 671 -2.85 -7.69 -21.98
N ILE A 672 -3.28 -6.84 -21.06
CA ILE A 672 -4.03 -7.17 -19.83
C ILE A 672 -5.47 -7.64 -20.10
N GLU A 673 -5.94 -7.62 -21.35
CA GLU A 673 -7.33 -7.93 -21.72
C GLU A 673 -7.79 -9.35 -21.33
N ASN A 674 -6.88 -10.25 -20.96
CA ASN A 674 -7.16 -11.61 -20.51
C ASN A 674 -6.94 -11.82 -19.00
N GLY A 675 -7.71 -11.14 -18.12
CA GLY A 675 -8.04 -11.54 -16.73
C GLY A 675 -6.94 -11.81 -15.68
N PHE A 676 -5.68 -12.04 -16.07
CA PHE A 676 -4.63 -12.62 -15.23
C PHE A 676 -3.64 -11.62 -14.65
N SER A 677 -3.45 -10.48 -15.29
CA SER A 677 -2.71 -9.36 -14.70
C SER A 677 -3.41 -8.78 -13.47
N HIS A 678 -4.72 -9.00 -13.33
CA HIS A 678 -5.45 -8.76 -12.09
C HIS A 678 -5.04 -9.68 -10.95
N LEU A 679 -4.25 -10.74 -11.18
CA LEU A 679 -3.67 -11.54 -10.11
C LEU A 679 -2.34 -10.97 -9.60
N ALA A 680 -1.57 -10.22 -10.42
CA ALA A 680 -0.40 -9.48 -9.91
C ALA A 680 -0.83 -8.51 -8.79
N LEU A 681 -1.99 -7.88 -8.94
CA LEU A 681 -2.71 -7.14 -7.90
C LEU A 681 -2.89 -7.93 -6.59
N ILE A 682 -3.17 -9.23 -6.64
CA ILE A 682 -3.41 -10.11 -5.47
C ILE A 682 -2.09 -10.58 -4.85
N PHE A 683 -1.04 -10.79 -5.66
CA PHE A 683 0.26 -11.25 -5.21
C PHE A 683 1.13 -10.15 -4.59
N GLY A 684 0.61 -8.92 -4.49
CA GLY A 684 1.40 -7.83 -3.93
C GLY A 684 2.45 -7.23 -4.82
N MET A 685 2.27 -7.46 -6.10
CA MET A 685 3.31 -7.32 -7.09
C MET A 685 3.37 -5.92 -7.71
N GLY A 686 2.66 -4.97 -7.10
CA GLY A 686 2.34 -3.68 -7.70
C GLY A 686 1.34 -3.86 -8.85
N ASN A 687 0.64 -2.78 -9.19
CA ASN A 687 -0.26 -2.82 -10.35
C ASN A 687 0.51 -2.82 -11.68
N THR A 688 1.83 -2.79 -11.65
CA THR A 688 2.72 -2.53 -12.80
C THR A 688 3.25 -3.76 -13.50
N LEU A 689 3.58 -3.59 -14.79
CA LEU A 689 4.25 -4.63 -15.58
C LEU A 689 5.71 -4.81 -15.12
N ILE A 690 6.37 -3.71 -14.73
CA ILE A 690 7.72 -3.75 -14.15
C ILE A 690 7.72 -2.95 -12.85
N THR A 691 8.20 -3.55 -11.77
CA THR A 691 8.39 -2.90 -10.47
C THR A 691 9.83 -3.05 -10.02
N CYS A 692 10.51 -1.95 -9.73
CA CYS A 692 11.91 -1.92 -9.29
C CYS A 692 12.02 -1.24 -7.91
N CYS A 693 12.62 -1.94 -6.95
CA CYS A 693 12.90 -1.42 -5.60
C CYS A 693 14.40 -1.52 -5.26
N ASP A 694 14.79 -1.01 -4.11
CA ASP A 694 16.15 -1.01 -3.55
C ASP A 694 17.18 -0.45 -4.55
N ASN A 695 18.23 -1.21 -4.87
CA ASN A 695 19.31 -0.86 -5.81
C ASN A 695 19.18 -1.58 -7.16
N SER A 696 18.00 -2.14 -7.45
CA SER A 696 17.80 -2.97 -8.64
C SER A 696 18.02 -2.21 -9.94
N LYS A 697 18.50 -2.91 -10.97
CA LYS A 697 18.88 -2.32 -12.27
C LYS A 697 18.21 -3.00 -13.43
N VAL A 698 17.59 -2.23 -14.32
CA VAL A 698 16.94 -2.74 -15.53
C VAL A 698 17.47 -2.07 -16.78
N ILE A 699 17.83 -2.88 -17.78
CA ILE A 699 18.19 -2.41 -19.11
C ILE A 699 17.11 -2.87 -20.09
N ILE A 700 16.45 -1.93 -20.75
CA ILE A 700 15.43 -2.16 -21.77
C ILE A 700 16.01 -1.69 -23.11
N CYS A 701 16.23 -2.61 -24.04
CA CYS A 701 16.88 -2.28 -25.31
C CYS A 701 16.28 -3.00 -26.51
N ASN A 702 16.73 -2.56 -27.70
CA ASN A 702 16.50 -3.17 -28.99
C ASN A 702 15.01 -3.41 -29.31
N ASN A 703 14.25 -2.33 -29.43
CA ASN A 703 12.85 -2.36 -29.85
C ASN A 703 11.93 -3.15 -28.91
N THR A 704 12.27 -3.18 -27.61
CA THR A 704 11.39 -3.73 -26.58
C THR A 704 10.13 -2.87 -26.46
N LYS A 705 8.96 -3.50 -26.35
CA LYS A 705 7.66 -2.82 -26.32
C LYS A 705 6.89 -3.11 -25.05
N ILE A 706 6.61 -2.05 -24.29
CA ILE A 706 5.78 -2.07 -23.08
C ILE A 706 4.52 -1.24 -23.38
N SER A 707 3.54 -1.90 -24.00
CA SER A 707 2.41 -1.25 -24.70
C SER A 707 1.18 -0.95 -23.85
N ASN A 708 1.17 -1.33 -22.58
CA ASN A 708 -0.04 -1.27 -21.77
C ASN A 708 -0.45 0.16 -21.38
N GLN A 709 -1.72 0.51 -21.61
CA GLN A 709 -2.27 1.86 -21.41
C GLN A 709 -2.43 2.27 -19.95
N TYR A 710 -2.49 1.32 -19.02
CA TYR A 710 -2.78 1.58 -17.61
C TYR A 710 -1.54 1.30 -16.75
N PHE A 711 -0.75 0.28 -17.07
CA PHE A 711 0.29 -0.18 -16.16
C PHE A 711 1.62 -0.30 -16.88
N GLY A 712 2.58 0.56 -16.51
CA GLY A 712 3.91 0.61 -17.13
C GLY A 712 4.99 0.14 -16.16
N ILE A 713 5.92 1.04 -15.87
CA ILE A 713 7.08 0.82 -15.00
C ILE A 713 6.92 1.66 -13.72
N GLN A 714 7.13 1.06 -12.56
CA GLN A 714 7.22 1.75 -11.27
C GLN A 714 8.60 1.60 -10.67
N MET A 715 9.18 2.72 -10.25
CA MET A 715 10.54 2.77 -9.71
C MET A 715 10.55 3.41 -8.33
N PHE A 716 11.17 2.73 -7.37
CA PHE A 716 11.31 3.18 -6.00
C PHE A 716 12.79 3.26 -5.59
N GLU A 717 13.04 3.95 -4.48
CA GLU A 717 14.33 3.98 -3.76
C GLU A 717 15.52 4.35 -4.65
N PHE A 718 16.51 3.48 -4.86
CA PHE A 718 17.72 3.74 -5.65
C PHE A 718 17.75 2.95 -6.96
N SER A 719 16.59 2.44 -7.39
CA SER A 719 16.51 1.65 -8.61
C SER A 719 16.91 2.46 -9.85
N GLU A 720 17.58 1.81 -10.78
CA GLU A 720 18.09 2.41 -12.01
C GLU A 720 17.48 1.73 -13.22
N ILE A 721 16.99 2.52 -14.17
CA ILE A 721 16.54 2.00 -15.47
C ILE A 721 17.21 2.75 -16.63
N LEU A 722 17.64 1.97 -17.61
CA LEU A 722 18.12 2.44 -18.90
C LEU A 722 17.16 1.96 -19.99
N ILE A 723 16.60 2.89 -20.76
CA ILE A 723 15.73 2.60 -21.91
C ILE A 723 16.41 3.09 -23.18
N GLU A 724 16.71 2.18 -24.10
CA GLU A 724 17.38 2.46 -25.37
C GLU A 724 16.59 1.91 -26.55
N ASP A 725 16.37 2.74 -27.57
CA ASP A 725 15.75 2.35 -28.85
C ASP A 725 14.45 1.52 -28.66
N SER A 726 13.59 1.92 -27.70
CA SER A 726 12.44 1.13 -27.24
C SER A 726 11.18 1.97 -27.06
N GLN A 727 10.02 1.30 -26.91
CA GLN A 727 8.71 1.94 -26.75
C GLN A 727 8.11 1.59 -25.39
N VAL A 728 7.83 2.61 -24.56
CA VAL A 728 7.25 2.43 -23.23
C VAL A 728 6.03 3.32 -23.04
N LYS A 729 4.91 2.78 -22.55
CA LYS A 729 3.73 3.61 -22.33
C LYS A 729 3.89 4.57 -21.14
N ILE A 730 4.14 4.04 -19.94
CA ILE A 730 4.12 4.82 -18.69
C ILE A 730 5.37 4.48 -17.87
N VAL A 731 5.99 5.49 -17.25
CA VAL A 731 7.02 5.34 -16.22
C VAL A 731 6.71 6.26 -15.04
N ASP A 732 6.54 5.67 -13.87
CA ASP A 732 6.36 6.39 -12.60
C ASP A 732 7.62 6.27 -11.74
N ILE A 733 8.11 7.41 -11.25
CA ILE A 733 9.41 7.49 -10.58
C ILE A 733 9.23 8.14 -9.22
N TYR A 734 9.58 7.39 -8.17
CA TYR A 734 9.47 7.79 -6.77
C TYR A 734 10.85 7.83 -6.10
N ASN A 735 10.97 8.56 -4.99
CA ASN A 735 12.17 8.61 -4.14
C ASN A 735 13.47 8.97 -4.89
N GLY A 736 14.54 8.20 -4.74
CA GLY A 736 15.86 8.46 -5.33
C GLY A 736 16.11 7.74 -6.66
N ALA A 737 15.06 7.23 -7.32
CA ALA A 737 15.20 6.36 -8.48
C ALA A 737 15.66 7.14 -9.73
N LYS A 738 16.35 6.46 -10.65
CA LYS A 738 16.96 7.07 -11.84
C LYS A 738 16.50 6.43 -13.15
N LEU A 739 15.89 7.23 -14.02
CA LEU A 739 15.58 6.90 -15.41
C LEU A 739 16.54 7.60 -16.37
N ASN A 740 17.21 6.82 -17.21
CA ASN A 740 17.90 7.30 -18.40
C ASN A 740 17.21 6.75 -19.65
N ALA A 741 16.66 7.62 -20.49
CA ALA A 741 16.06 7.23 -21.77
C ALA A 741 16.82 7.84 -22.95
N LEU A 742 17.18 7.00 -23.91
CA LEU A 742 17.92 7.36 -25.12
C LEU A 742 17.17 6.86 -26.36
N ASN A 743 16.98 7.75 -27.35
CA ASN A 743 16.38 7.41 -28.65
C ASN A 743 15.05 6.62 -28.55
N SER A 744 14.25 6.89 -27.52
CA SER A 744 13.08 6.07 -27.18
C SER A 744 11.77 6.84 -27.32
N GLU A 745 10.68 6.11 -27.49
CA GLU A 745 9.32 6.67 -27.53
C GLU A 745 8.60 6.32 -26.22
N ILE A 746 8.25 7.34 -25.45
CA ILE A 746 7.57 7.18 -24.17
C ILE A 746 6.24 7.91 -24.21
N SER A 747 5.12 7.31 -23.79
CA SER A 747 3.86 8.09 -23.77
C SER A 747 3.78 9.01 -22.56
N GLN A 748 4.19 8.56 -21.38
CA GLN A 748 4.07 9.33 -20.16
C GLN A 748 5.19 9.03 -19.17
N ILE A 749 5.71 10.08 -18.55
CA ILE A 749 6.61 10.01 -17.40
C ILE A 749 6.03 10.86 -16.28
N ILE A 750 5.90 10.27 -15.10
CA ILE A 750 5.48 10.97 -13.88
C ILE A 750 6.61 10.92 -12.85
N VAL A 751 6.99 12.09 -12.34
CA VAL A 751 8.12 12.25 -11.42
C VAL A 751 7.66 12.81 -10.08
N TYR A 752 7.86 11.98 -9.05
CA TYR A 752 7.73 12.32 -7.61
C TYR A 752 9.08 12.26 -6.89
N ALA A 753 10.14 11.90 -7.61
CA ALA A 753 11.46 11.65 -7.09
C ALA A 753 12.17 12.91 -6.60
N TYR A 754 12.94 12.77 -5.51
CA TYR A 754 13.98 13.73 -5.17
C TYR A 754 15.20 13.50 -6.03
N ARG A 755 16.15 14.45 -6.00
CA ARG A 755 17.38 14.39 -6.76
C ARG A 755 18.38 13.44 -6.08
N PRO A 756 18.61 12.20 -6.56
CA PRO A 756 19.87 11.52 -6.28
C PRO A 756 21.01 12.25 -7.01
N GLU A 757 22.28 12.05 -6.63
CA GLU A 757 23.43 12.68 -7.31
C GLU A 757 23.24 12.71 -8.86
N GLY A 758 22.96 13.90 -9.43
CA GLY A 758 22.58 14.06 -10.84
C GLY A 758 21.11 14.45 -11.06
N TYR A 759 20.37 13.68 -11.86
CA TYR A 759 18.95 13.87 -12.17
C TYR A 759 18.23 12.53 -12.00
N SER A 760 16.98 12.55 -11.51
CA SER A 760 16.10 11.37 -11.44
C SER A 760 15.61 10.98 -12.83
N VAL A 761 15.50 11.95 -13.75
CA VAL A 761 15.13 11.71 -15.16
C VAL A 761 16.11 12.39 -16.09
N THR A 762 16.70 11.62 -16.99
CA THR A 762 17.49 12.11 -18.13
C THR A 762 16.89 11.60 -19.43
N LEU A 763 16.38 12.51 -20.27
CA LEU A 763 15.86 12.19 -21.60
C LEU A 763 16.82 12.71 -22.67
N ASN A 764 17.28 11.84 -23.56
CA ASN A 764 18.16 12.20 -24.66
C ASN A 764 17.56 11.72 -25.98
N ASN A 765 17.41 12.64 -26.96
CA ASN A 765 16.94 12.33 -28.31
C ASN A 765 15.63 11.51 -28.34
N SER A 766 14.75 11.69 -27.35
CA SER A 766 13.56 10.85 -27.15
C SER A 766 12.29 11.62 -27.47
N THR A 767 11.21 10.89 -27.76
CA THR A 767 9.87 11.46 -27.98
C THR A 767 8.96 11.09 -26.83
N LEU A 768 8.32 12.09 -26.23
CA LEU A 768 7.46 11.95 -25.06
C LEU A 768 6.10 12.63 -25.29
N GLN A 769 4.98 11.95 -25.03
CA GLN A 769 3.67 12.61 -25.12
C GLN A 769 3.35 13.47 -23.88
N ASN A 770 3.62 12.98 -22.66
CA ASN A 770 3.36 13.71 -21.41
C ASN A 770 4.56 13.64 -20.46
N LEU A 771 5.13 14.79 -20.08
CA LEU A 771 6.09 14.90 -18.98
C LEU A 771 5.43 15.61 -17.80
N ILE A 772 5.35 14.93 -16.66
CA ILE A 772 4.69 15.46 -15.46
C ILE A 772 5.64 15.36 -14.28
N THR A 773 6.05 16.49 -13.72
CA THR A 773 6.82 16.54 -12.47
C THR A 773 5.97 17.27 -11.42
N PHE A 774 5.67 16.60 -10.31
CA PHE A 774 4.79 17.14 -9.28
C PHE A 774 5.54 17.77 -8.12
N SER A 775 6.72 17.24 -7.78
CA SER A 775 7.53 17.70 -6.66
C SER A 775 8.99 17.24 -6.77
N TRP A 776 9.81 17.62 -5.79
CA TRP A 776 11.17 17.11 -5.55
C TRP A 776 11.21 16.10 -4.42
N ASN A 777 10.07 15.64 -3.91
CA ASN A 777 10.10 14.68 -2.83
C ASN A 777 8.73 14.04 -2.59
N PHE A 778 8.74 12.72 -2.49
CA PHE A 778 7.71 11.93 -1.83
C PHE A 778 8.44 10.93 -0.94
N THR A 779 9.14 11.44 0.07
CA THR A 779 9.93 10.61 0.99
C THR A 779 9.01 9.93 1.97
N LYS A 780 9.22 8.62 2.11
CA LYS A 780 8.89 7.75 3.24
C LYS A 780 7.65 6.86 3.15
N THR A 781 7.99 5.59 3.35
CA THR A 781 7.23 4.36 3.55
C THR A 781 6.66 3.74 2.28
N GLY A 782 6.94 2.45 2.10
CA GLY A 782 6.41 1.56 1.05
C GLY A 782 4.89 1.35 1.14
N GLU A 783 4.19 2.33 1.70
CA GLU A 783 2.75 2.53 1.71
C GLU A 783 2.33 3.49 0.59
N THR A 784 3.11 3.60 -0.50
CA THR A 784 2.73 4.32 -1.72
C THR A 784 1.49 3.68 -2.34
N ASN A 785 0.34 4.04 -1.76
CA ASN A 785 -0.86 4.49 -2.40
C ASN A 785 -1.16 3.84 -3.75
N MET A 786 -1.60 2.57 -3.72
CA MET A 786 -2.37 2.00 -4.83
C MET A 786 -3.56 2.90 -5.23
N PHE A 787 -4.06 3.73 -4.31
CA PHE A 787 -5.10 4.73 -4.58
C PHE A 787 -4.61 6.00 -5.28
N THR A 788 -3.37 6.44 -5.08
CA THR A 788 -2.87 7.56 -5.87
C THR A 788 -2.69 7.10 -7.31
N GLY A 789 -2.09 5.93 -7.56
CA GLY A 789 -1.96 5.36 -8.91
C GLY A 789 -3.30 5.14 -9.64
N ALA A 790 -4.29 4.52 -8.98
CA ALA A 790 -5.62 4.27 -9.57
C ALA A 790 -6.39 5.54 -9.94
N ILE A 791 -6.12 6.67 -9.27
CA ILE A 791 -6.80 7.94 -9.49
C ILE A 791 -5.99 8.84 -10.45
N PHE A 792 -4.65 8.69 -10.48
CA PHE A 792 -3.79 9.33 -11.46
C PHE A 792 -4.02 8.82 -12.90
N MET A 793 -4.53 7.60 -13.08
CA MET A 793 -4.81 7.00 -14.39
C MET A 793 -6.13 7.40 -15.05
N ASN A 794 -7.02 8.12 -14.37
CA ASN A 794 -8.27 8.64 -14.97
C ASN A 794 -8.14 10.07 -15.52
N ILE A 795 -6.93 10.49 -15.90
CA ILE A 795 -6.65 11.77 -16.58
C ILE A 795 -6.31 11.53 -18.05
#